data_AF-A0A6C0CDK7-F1
#
_entry.id   AF-A0A6C0CDK7-F1
#
_cell.length_a   1.000
_cell.length_b   1.000
_cell.length_c   1.000
_cell.angle_alpha   90.00
_cell.angle_beta   90.00
_cell.angle_gamma   90.00
#
_symmetry.space_group_name_H-M   'P 1'
#
loop_
_entity.id
_entity.type
_entity.pdbx_description
1 polymer ?
#
loop_
_entity_poly.entity_id
_entity_poly.type
_entity_poly.pdbx_seq_one_letter_code
_entity_poly.pdbx_strand_id
1 'polypeptide(L)'
;MSCKKLMCKHKLNDKSITMKWLKKNHPDKGGRLPKDEFNTILECYKANSFCESNNKTNKTNKTNQASPIKGNSSKVTKKNRAKIFRCMRKVANFSKIANHHKFDKSVFDPQQYNKDINDASPKMLQLLNTLLALDSQDQKNHGQKFKHFIFSDVKDGGAGAKIIASALAANGYTNVISAKKIPSQLAPKLYLNIANSNYNNFALLSSNTIYGTTFNEKIKKELLKTYNERPNNIHGKNIRLIILDSGFKEGIDLFDVKYVHIFEPSLTIADLKQTIGRATRTCGQKGLEFQDNIGWPLYVYNYYLTVPELMRNTLYTSKFMMENYIKSANEKDEDVLLFKDIEKYNDATMNYSEFDKAMNKLSEQLYNLAPVFAVDYELTKNLHNFPDLNSEFMEDKLFLMGGTKSRNQNMQSKFFKIDNIKCLGKCGKKPTYDIPVSVSFMKYVYTKYKHPEKLFKSNTLNKRTFFCNYLKDNTNNFCSQLNNEWSLRYTKIPSIIERAKNKKDVKSDLDSLELTFDEDLYAKSDETSKNNYPILLYSGEKNNTIVSVSPNSIIGSTSNTSISPTSSPKASLSPKTSLSPSPSLSALQTANPLKKFDFINMRDYIKNAYAHKDFKWEKMEIKNNCIANPNAQANVISLNPTQKFITHYFTPSSPFKGLLLWHSVGTGKTCTGIATATSSFDNDDYSILWVTRTTLKSDVWKNMFDQVCHLVILDKIKKGLIMPTDIAKRKQLLSKNWLEPMSYKQFSNLLAKKNKIYDILLQRNGKEDILKKTLIIIDEAHKLYGGDLKASERPNTTIMEELIRTSYNVSKHESCKLLLMTATPFTNSPLELFSLTNLFMTHDSDKITTHKEEFKQQFMDSHNVLSEKGVKHIANKLSGYISYLNREKDPTQFSQPIMIHVPILMRSVENEDLRDAVYLETKFSSLSKEADALIESLKSRIKTMKTDYKQQKQQYKDTKATLSKEEATAFNDALNSLLKNINDLEEELHTTKSDQRAEKDKIKELKEKIKVVKNSLIQEYILYTNCKHLHYKNNVSANKNERIHTIKS
;
A
#
# COMPACT_ATOMS: atom_id res chain seq x y z
N MET A 1 33.35 -36.36 -34.26
CA MET A 1 32.12 -36.41 -35.11
C MET A 1 31.65 -34.98 -35.36
N SER A 2 31.20 -34.63 -36.57
CA SER A 2 30.72 -33.26 -36.83
C SER A 2 29.47 -32.93 -36.00
N CYS A 3 29.35 -31.68 -35.58
CA CYS A 3 28.30 -31.18 -34.71
C CYS A 3 26.89 -31.58 -35.17
N LYS A 4 26.60 -31.40 -36.47
CA LYS A 4 25.29 -31.76 -37.09
C LYS A 4 25.00 -33.26 -37.02
N LYS A 5 26.00 -34.13 -37.24
CA LYS A 5 25.84 -35.59 -37.19
C LYS A 5 25.57 -36.09 -35.77
N LEU A 6 26.20 -35.47 -34.78
CA LEU A 6 26.04 -35.79 -33.36
C LEU A 6 24.68 -35.31 -32.82
N MET A 7 24.25 -34.12 -33.21
CA MET A 7 22.92 -33.57 -32.86
C MET A 7 21.79 -34.40 -33.49
N CYS A 8 21.96 -34.88 -34.73
CA CYS A 8 21.00 -35.77 -35.36
C CYS A 8 20.96 -37.17 -34.75
N LYS A 9 22.10 -37.74 -34.34
CA LYS A 9 22.17 -39.03 -33.61
C LYS A 9 21.26 -39.04 -32.38
N HIS A 10 21.19 -37.91 -31.66
CA HIS A 10 20.39 -37.76 -30.44
C HIS A 10 19.04 -37.07 -30.64
N LYS A 11 18.61 -36.84 -31.90
CA LYS A 11 17.34 -36.17 -32.27
C LYS A 11 17.18 -34.78 -31.62
N LEU A 12 18.27 -34.01 -31.56
CA LEU A 12 18.35 -32.70 -30.92
C LEU A 12 18.06 -31.59 -31.95
N ASN A 13 16.77 -31.34 -32.18
CA ASN A 13 16.30 -30.52 -33.30
C ASN A 13 16.04 -29.06 -32.93
N ASP A 14 15.97 -28.74 -31.63
CA ASP A 14 15.79 -27.36 -31.16
C ASP A 14 16.45 -27.12 -29.79
N LYS A 15 16.47 -25.85 -29.38
CA LYS A 15 17.12 -25.37 -28.15
C LYS A 15 16.45 -25.91 -26.87
N SER A 16 15.14 -26.12 -26.88
CA SER A 16 14.37 -26.63 -25.73
C SER A 16 14.65 -28.11 -25.48
N ILE A 17 14.63 -28.91 -26.55
CA ILE A 17 14.91 -30.35 -26.53
C ILE A 17 16.37 -30.59 -26.11
N THR A 18 17.30 -29.87 -26.72
CA THR A 18 18.74 -29.99 -26.43
C THR A 18 19.06 -29.62 -24.98
N MET A 19 18.47 -28.55 -24.45
CA MET A 19 18.69 -28.14 -23.05
C MET A 19 18.14 -29.15 -22.04
N LYS A 20 17.00 -29.78 -22.31
CA LYS A 20 16.46 -30.87 -21.47
C LYS A 20 17.36 -32.09 -21.54
N TRP A 21 17.85 -32.44 -22.72
CA TRP A 21 18.76 -33.55 -22.94
C TRP A 21 20.09 -33.36 -22.21
N LEU A 22 20.70 -32.17 -22.29
CA LEU A 22 21.95 -31.82 -21.58
C LEU A 22 21.79 -31.89 -20.05
N LYS A 23 20.65 -31.47 -19.51
CA LYS A 23 20.39 -31.56 -18.06
C LYS A 23 20.25 -33.00 -17.57
N LYS A 24 19.67 -33.87 -18.39
CA LYS A 24 19.45 -35.29 -18.07
C LYS A 24 20.74 -36.10 -18.15
N ASN A 25 21.62 -35.77 -19.10
CA ASN A 25 22.84 -36.54 -19.39
C ASN A 25 24.13 -35.89 -18.86
N HIS A 26 24.01 -34.92 -17.93
CA HIS A 26 25.17 -34.25 -17.34
C HIS A 26 26.05 -35.23 -16.56
N PRO A 27 27.39 -35.25 -16.74
CA PRO A 27 28.30 -36.17 -16.06
C PRO A 27 28.18 -36.12 -14.52
N ASP A 28 28.17 -34.91 -13.95
CA ASP A 28 28.03 -34.69 -12.50
C ASP A 28 26.63 -35.02 -11.93
N LYS A 29 25.68 -35.42 -12.78
CA LYS A 29 24.32 -35.84 -12.39
C LYS A 29 24.05 -37.31 -12.72
N GLY A 30 25.10 -38.12 -12.91
CA GLY A 30 25.00 -39.55 -13.17
C GLY A 30 24.73 -39.93 -14.63
N GLY A 31 24.99 -39.02 -15.59
CA GLY A 31 24.89 -39.32 -17.02
C GLY A 31 25.97 -40.32 -17.46
N ARG A 32 25.57 -41.37 -18.21
CA ARG A 32 26.46 -42.45 -18.69
C ARG A 32 27.14 -42.15 -20.04
N LEU A 33 27.11 -40.91 -20.52
CA LEU A 33 27.67 -40.53 -21.82
C LEU A 33 29.18 -40.24 -21.72
N PRO A 34 29.99 -40.62 -22.71
CA PRO A 34 31.38 -40.20 -22.80
C PRO A 34 31.51 -38.67 -22.72
N LYS A 35 32.44 -38.16 -21.89
CA LYS A 35 32.62 -36.72 -21.64
C LYS A 35 32.82 -35.92 -22.93
N ASP A 36 33.55 -36.46 -23.90
CA ASP A 36 33.84 -35.78 -25.16
C ASP A 36 32.59 -35.62 -26.04
N GLU A 37 31.71 -36.62 -26.04
CA GLU A 37 30.44 -36.57 -26.77
C GLU A 37 29.49 -35.55 -26.12
N PHE A 38 29.44 -35.50 -24.77
CA PHE A 38 28.65 -34.50 -24.04
C PHE A 38 29.14 -33.06 -24.29
N ASN A 39 30.46 -32.84 -24.21
CA ASN A 39 31.05 -31.53 -24.43
C ASN A 39 30.83 -31.02 -25.86
N THR A 40 30.95 -31.92 -26.85
CA THR A 40 30.68 -31.58 -28.26
C THR A 40 29.21 -31.16 -28.46
N ILE A 41 28.23 -31.83 -27.82
CA ILE A 41 26.81 -31.43 -27.87
C ILE A 41 26.58 -30.09 -27.16
N LEU A 42 27.30 -29.83 -26.07
CA LEU A 42 27.22 -28.56 -25.35
C LEU A 42 27.77 -27.40 -26.20
N GLU A 43 28.84 -27.62 -26.96
CA GLU A 43 29.38 -26.65 -27.91
C GLU A 43 28.41 -26.42 -29.09
N CYS A 44 27.84 -27.48 -29.65
CA CYS A 44 26.79 -27.41 -30.66
C CYS A 44 25.58 -26.58 -30.22
N TYR A 45 25.13 -26.80 -28.99
CA TYR A 45 24.05 -26.06 -28.36
C TYR A 45 24.38 -24.57 -28.21
N LYS A 46 25.62 -24.24 -27.80
CA LYS A 46 26.08 -22.86 -27.70
C LYS A 46 26.18 -22.18 -29.07
N ALA A 47 26.55 -22.93 -30.11
CA ALA A 47 26.64 -22.46 -31.49
C ALA A 47 25.30 -22.43 -32.26
N ASN A 48 24.16 -22.74 -31.61
CA ASN A 48 22.84 -22.87 -32.24
C ASN A 48 22.80 -23.83 -33.45
N SER A 49 23.64 -24.86 -33.47
CA SER A 49 23.66 -25.87 -34.53
C SER A 49 22.81 -27.08 -34.12
N PHE A 50 21.67 -27.29 -34.78
CA PHE A 50 20.69 -28.34 -34.45
C PHE A 50 20.48 -29.31 -35.63
N CYS A 51 19.87 -30.46 -35.36
CA CYS A 51 19.49 -31.37 -36.44
C CYS A 51 18.31 -30.82 -37.24
N GLU A 52 18.48 -30.65 -38.54
CA GLU A 52 17.42 -30.23 -39.46
C GLU A 52 16.52 -31.42 -39.81
N SER A 53 15.26 -31.38 -39.38
CA SER A 53 14.24 -32.32 -39.83
C SER A 53 13.79 -31.96 -41.25
N ASN A 54 14.10 -32.81 -42.22
CA ASN A 54 13.53 -32.73 -43.57
C ASN A 54 12.01 -32.86 -43.50
N ASN A 55 11.30 -31.75 -43.64
CA ASN A 55 9.92 -31.71 -44.14
C ASN A 55 9.83 -30.55 -45.14
N LYS A 56 10.12 -30.88 -46.40
CA LYS A 56 9.73 -30.09 -47.58
C LYS A 56 8.26 -30.41 -47.88
N THR A 57 7.40 -29.40 -47.82
CA THR A 57 6.17 -29.36 -48.64
C THR A 57 6.00 -27.95 -49.20
N ASN A 58 6.33 -27.87 -50.50
CA ASN A 58 5.88 -26.97 -51.56
C ASN A 58 5.22 -25.63 -51.19
N LYS A 59 5.97 -24.54 -51.45
CA LYS A 59 5.42 -23.22 -51.78
C LYS A 59 4.91 -23.26 -53.22
N THR A 60 3.61 -23.02 -53.40
CA THR A 60 3.07 -22.41 -54.63
C THR A 60 2.42 -21.08 -54.27
N ASN A 61 2.73 -20.08 -55.08
CA ASN A 61 2.24 -18.71 -55.00
C ASN A 61 0.71 -18.67 -55.11
N LYS A 62 0.03 -18.01 -54.16
CA LYS A 62 -1.24 -17.32 -54.44
C LYS A 62 -1.34 -16.01 -53.65
N THR A 63 -1.86 -15.04 -54.38
CA THR A 63 -2.08 -13.63 -54.15
C THR A 63 -2.96 -13.27 -52.96
N ASN A 64 -2.78 -12.03 -52.50
CA ASN A 64 -3.64 -11.23 -51.61
C ASN A 64 -5.11 -11.67 -51.54
N GLN A 65 -5.55 -12.01 -50.33
CA GLN A 65 -6.87 -11.63 -49.80
C GLN A 65 -6.82 -11.68 -48.27
N ALA A 66 -7.35 -10.63 -47.65
CA ALA A 66 -7.46 -10.51 -46.20
C ALA A 66 -8.32 -11.65 -45.63
N SER A 67 -7.86 -12.25 -44.53
CA SER A 67 -8.66 -13.23 -43.77
C SER A 67 -8.29 -13.13 -42.28
N PRO A 68 -9.28 -13.33 -41.39
CA PRO A 68 -9.26 -12.85 -40.01
C PRO A 68 -8.28 -13.62 -39.13
N ILE A 69 -7.72 -12.91 -38.15
CA ILE A 69 -6.84 -13.43 -37.10
C ILE A 69 -7.56 -14.59 -36.39
N LYS A 70 -7.11 -15.83 -36.63
CA LYS A 70 -7.52 -17.00 -35.85
C LYS A 70 -7.00 -16.84 -34.43
N GLY A 71 -7.92 -16.72 -33.47
CA GLY A 71 -7.65 -16.62 -32.05
C GLY A 71 -6.91 -17.86 -31.53
N ASN A 72 -5.68 -17.66 -31.08
CA ASN A 72 -5.06 -18.56 -30.12
C ASN A 72 -5.71 -18.30 -28.75
N SER A 73 -6.63 -19.17 -28.33
CA SER A 73 -7.16 -19.18 -26.97
C SER A 73 -6.05 -19.61 -26.00
N SER A 74 -5.17 -18.67 -25.65
CA SER A 74 -4.24 -18.88 -24.55
C SER A 74 -5.08 -19.05 -23.28
N LYS A 75 -5.06 -20.23 -22.65
CA LYS A 75 -5.65 -20.43 -21.33
C LYS A 75 -4.99 -19.42 -20.38
N VAL A 76 -5.71 -18.36 -20.03
CA VAL A 76 -5.29 -17.39 -19.02
C VAL A 76 -5.19 -18.14 -17.68
N THR A 77 -3.99 -18.19 -17.10
CA THR A 77 -3.75 -18.90 -15.84
C THR A 77 -3.53 -17.89 -14.70
N LYS A 78 -3.89 -18.27 -13.47
CA LYS A 78 -3.53 -17.56 -12.21
C LYS A 78 -2.04 -17.16 -12.18
N LYS A 79 -1.17 -18.00 -12.73
CA LYS A 79 0.27 -17.77 -12.86
C LYS A 79 0.62 -16.60 -13.80
N ASN A 80 -0.15 -16.35 -14.85
CA ASN A 80 0.09 -15.22 -15.76
C ASN A 80 -0.28 -13.91 -15.08
N ARG A 81 -1.43 -13.85 -14.38
CA ARG A 81 -1.86 -12.67 -13.62
C ARG A 81 -0.85 -12.29 -12.53
N ALA A 82 -0.40 -13.26 -11.74
CA ALA A 82 0.64 -13.06 -10.73
C ALA A 82 1.98 -12.52 -11.31
N LYS A 83 2.34 -12.89 -12.54
CA LYS A 83 3.54 -12.35 -13.20
C LYS A 83 3.36 -10.89 -13.60
N ILE A 84 2.18 -10.51 -14.12
CA ILE A 84 1.88 -9.12 -14.49
C ILE A 84 1.83 -8.26 -13.24
N PHE A 85 1.10 -8.70 -12.22
CA PHE A 85 1.05 -8.06 -10.90
C PHE A 85 2.47 -7.77 -10.37
N ARG A 86 3.34 -8.79 -10.33
CA ARG A 86 4.73 -8.62 -9.89
C ARG A 86 5.53 -7.68 -10.80
N CYS A 87 5.35 -7.77 -12.11
CA CYS A 87 6.02 -6.89 -13.07
C CYS A 87 5.65 -5.43 -12.85
N MET A 88 4.35 -5.13 -12.78
CA MET A 88 3.84 -3.77 -12.60
C MET A 88 4.33 -3.17 -11.28
N ARG A 89 4.29 -3.93 -10.17
CA ARG A 89 4.82 -3.46 -8.87
C ARG A 89 6.31 -3.14 -8.92
N LYS A 90 7.10 -3.96 -9.63
CA LYS A 90 8.53 -3.68 -9.82
C LYS A 90 8.75 -2.41 -10.64
N VAL A 91 8.03 -2.23 -11.74
CA VAL A 91 8.16 -1.05 -12.60
C VAL A 91 7.81 0.23 -11.84
N ALA A 92 6.79 0.17 -10.97
CA ALA A 92 6.43 1.30 -10.12
C ALA A 92 7.58 1.73 -9.20
N ASN A 93 8.33 0.77 -8.66
CA ASN A 93 9.41 1.06 -7.71
C ASN A 93 10.74 1.41 -8.40
N PHE A 94 11.11 0.67 -9.43
CA PHE A 94 12.30 0.89 -10.24
C PHE A 94 12.15 0.11 -11.56
N SER A 95 11.99 0.82 -12.68
CA SER A 95 11.60 0.24 -13.98
C SER A 95 12.37 -1.03 -14.35
N LYS A 96 13.71 -0.97 -14.32
CA LYS A 96 14.61 -2.09 -14.60
C LYS A 96 15.88 -2.01 -13.76
N ILE A 97 16.18 -3.07 -13.02
CA ILE A 97 17.33 -3.12 -12.11
C ILE A 97 18.47 -3.91 -12.75
N ALA A 98 19.59 -3.25 -12.98
CA ALA A 98 20.84 -3.85 -13.42
C ALA A 98 21.76 -4.21 -12.23
N ASN A 99 22.88 -4.91 -12.48
CA ASN A 99 23.80 -5.26 -11.40
C ASN A 99 24.58 -4.06 -10.86
N HIS A 100 24.89 -3.07 -11.71
CA HIS A 100 25.53 -1.82 -11.29
C HIS A 100 24.62 -0.95 -10.43
N HIS A 101 23.32 -1.25 -10.34
CA HIS A 101 22.41 -0.59 -9.42
C HIS A 101 22.40 -1.19 -8.00
N LYS A 102 23.06 -2.33 -7.77
CA LYS A 102 22.93 -3.09 -6.51
C LYS A 102 24.12 -2.82 -5.60
N PHE A 103 23.90 -2.14 -4.48
CA PHE A 103 24.97 -1.78 -3.52
C PHE A 103 25.74 -2.98 -2.96
N ASP A 104 25.14 -4.17 -2.97
CA ASP A 104 25.74 -5.41 -2.47
C ASP A 104 26.54 -6.18 -3.53
N LYS A 105 26.81 -5.55 -4.68
CA LYS A 105 27.63 -6.08 -5.78
C LYS A 105 28.88 -5.23 -5.98
N SER A 106 29.97 -5.88 -6.37
CA SER A 106 31.25 -5.21 -6.64
C SER A 106 31.21 -4.22 -7.81
N VAL A 107 30.27 -4.40 -8.74
CA VAL A 107 30.06 -3.52 -9.90
C VAL A 107 29.11 -2.36 -9.62
N PHE A 108 28.74 -2.12 -8.35
CA PHE A 108 27.86 -1.01 -7.98
C PHE A 108 28.48 0.33 -8.40
N ASP A 109 27.71 1.14 -9.13
CA ASP A 109 28.13 2.46 -9.60
C ASP A 109 27.14 3.52 -9.09
N PRO A 110 27.51 4.26 -8.02
CA PRO A 110 26.72 5.37 -7.48
C PRO A 110 26.37 6.45 -8.50
N GLN A 111 27.31 6.82 -9.38
CA GLN A 111 27.11 7.92 -10.33
C GLN A 111 26.13 7.51 -11.42
N GLN A 112 26.32 6.32 -11.98
CA GLN A 112 25.40 5.77 -12.96
C GLN A 112 24.02 5.51 -12.35
N TYR A 113 23.94 5.05 -11.09
CA TYR A 113 22.66 4.92 -10.37
C TYR A 113 21.91 6.26 -10.29
N ASN A 114 22.58 7.34 -9.88
CA ASN A 114 21.98 8.66 -9.75
C ASN A 114 21.59 9.28 -11.10
N LYS A 115 22.22 8.84 -12.20
CA LYS A 115 21.77 9.19 -13.55
C LYS A 115 20.49 8.43 -13.93
N ASP A 116 20.51 7.12 -13.71
CA ASP A 116 19.46 6.18 -14.11
C ASP A 116 18.16 6.35 -13.31
N ILE A 117 18.24 6.76 -12.04
CA ILE A 117 17.07 6.97 -11.16
C ILE A 117 16.04 7.96 -11.73
N ASN A 118 16.47 8.96 -12.50
CA ASN A 118 15.59 10.01 -13.03
C ASN A 118 14.51 9.44 -13.96
N ASP A 119 14.91 8.48 -14.81
CA ASP A 119 13.96 7.79 -15.68
C ASP A 119 13.37 6.54 -15.02
N ALA A 120 14.15 5.86 -14.18
CA ALA A 120 13.77 4.57 -13.63
C ALA A 120 12.84 4.63 -12.43
N SER A 121 12.93 5.67 -11.58
CA SER A 121 12.14 5.78 -10.35
C SER A 121 11.97 7.23 -9.86
N PRO A 122 10.94 7.94 -10.36
CA PRO A 122 10.51 9.22 -9.79
C PRO A 122 10.18 9.14 -8.29
N LYS A 123 9.62 8.01 -7.83
CA LYS A 123 9.32 7.79 -6.40
C LYS A 123 10.57 7.80 -5.54
N MET A 124 11.66 7.19 -6.00
CA MET A 124 12.91 7.15 -5.25
C MET A 124 13.52 8.55 -5.14
N LEU A 125 13.46 9.33 -6.22
CA LEU A 125 13.90 10.73 -6.21
C LEU A 125 13.06 11.55 -5.21
N GLN A 126 11.73 11.39 -5.22
CA GLN A 126 10.84 12.06 -4.28
C GLN A 126 11.11 11.65 -2.82
N LEU A 127 11.39 10.38 -2.56
CA LEU A 127 11.79 9.91 -1.23
C LEU A 127 13.07 10.60 -0.75
N LEU A 128 14.13 10.62 -1.57
CA LEU A 128 15.39 11.29 -1.23
C LEU A 128 15.20 12.79 -0.97
N ASN A 129 14.44 13.48 -1.84
CA ASN A 129 14.13 14.90 -1.68
C ASN A 129 13.31 15.15 -0.39
N THR A 130 12.38 14.25 -0.06
CA THR A 130 11.59 14.32 1.18
C THR A 130 12.50 14.20 2.40
N LEU A 131 13.43 13.23 2.41
CA LEU A 131 14.38 13.06 3.51
C LEU A 131 15.24 14.33 3.72
N LEU A 132 15.75 14.92 2.65
CA LEU A 132 16.56 16.15 2.72
C LEU A 132 15.76 17.36 3.19
N ALA A 133 14.52 17.50 2.73
CA ALA A 133 13.64 18.61 3.12
C ALA A 133 13.21 18.50 4.58
N LEU A 134 12.90 17.28 5.07
CA LEU A 134 12.59 17.03 6.47
C LEU A 134 13.80 17.32 7.36
N ASP A 135 14.98 16.80 7.01
CA ASP A 135 16.24 17.10 7.72
C ASP A 135 16.49 18.60 7.85
N SER A 136 16.27 19.35 6.77
CA SER A 136 16.49 20.80 6.75
C SER A 136 15.51 21.53 7.66
N GLN A 137 14.27 21.07 7.73
CA GLN A 137 13.26 21.62 8.63
C GLN A 137 13.51 21.25 10.08
N ASP A 138 13.89 20.01 10.36
CA ASP A 138 14.23 19.56 11.70
C ASP A 138 15.45 20.30 12.25
N GLN A 139 16.50 20.45 11.44
CA GLN A 139 17.67 21.22 11.83
C GLN A 139 17.31 22.69 12.13
N LYS A 140 16.37 23.27 11.37
CA LYS A 140 15.91 24.64 11.56
C LYS A 140 15.03 24.81 12.81
N ASN A 141 14.13 23.87 13.06
CA ASN A 141 13.10 23.99 14.10
C ASN A 141 13.57 23.44 15.45
N HIS A 142 14.41 22.40 15.42
CA HIS A 142 14.81 21.62 16.60
C HIS A 142 16.32 21.61 16.83
N GLY A 143 17.14 22.11 15.89
CA GLY A 143 18.60 22.07 15.99
C GLY A 143 19.21 20.66 15.82
N GLN A 144 18.40 19.67 15.47
CA GLN A 144 18.78 18.26 15.38
C GLN A 144 17.97 17.54 14.30
N LYS A 145 18.43 16.33 13.90
CA LYS A 145 17.70 15.43 13.00
C LYS A 145 16.95 14.35 13.77
N PHE A 146 16.05 13.63 13.10
CA PHE A 146 15.30 12.54 13.72
C PHE A 146 15.44 11.22 12.95
N LYS A 147 14.97 10.14 13.58
CA LYS A 147 15.00 8.81 12.98
C LYS A 147 13.85 8.61 12.00
N HIS A 148 14.15 7.90 10.92
CA HIS A 148 13.18 7.49 9.91
C HIS A 148 13.11 5.96 9.80
N PHE A 149 11.91 5.47 9.55
CA PHE A 149 11.62 4.10 9.19
C PHE A 149 11.09 4.04 7.76
N ILE A 150 11.77 3.33 6.86
CA ILE A 150 11.36 3.15 5.47
C ILE A 150 10.92 1.71 5.26
N PHE A 151 9.74 1.51 4.67
CA PHE A 151 9.17 0.20 4.39
C PHE A 151 8.92 0.00 2.89
N SER A 152 9.23 -1.20 2.40
CA SER A 152 8.84 -1.67 1.07
C SER A 152 8.28 -3.08 1.16
N ASP A 153 7.08 -3.28 0.62
CA ASP A 153 6.41 -4.56 0.58
C ASP A 153 6.96 -5.51 -0.49
N VAL A 154 7.63 -4.99 -1.53
CA VAL A 154 8.23 -5.78 -2.62
C VAL A 154 9.43 -6.62 -2.14
N LYS A 155 9.31 -7.95 -2.27
CA LYS A 155 10.32 -8.96 -1.88
C LYS A 155 11.21 -9.51 -3.00
N ASP A 156 11.21 -8.95 -4.20
CA ASP A 156 12.03 -9.50 -5.30
C ASP A 156 13.53 -9.23 -5.09
N GLY A 157 14.39 -10.21 -5.43
CA GLY A 157 15.80 -10.33 -5.01
C GLY A 157 16.80 -9.19 -5.30
N GLY A 158 16.35 -8.07 -5.88
CA GLY A 158 17.10 -6.81 -5.97
C GLY A 158 16.22 -5.55 -5.98
N ALA A 159 14.90 -5.70 -5.83
CA ALA A 159 13.93 -4.60 -5.77
C ALA A 159 13.53 -4.32 -4.31
N GLY A 160 12.61 -3.38 -4.12
CA GLY A 160 12.09 -3.01 -2.80
C GLY A 160 13.16 -2.46 -1.86
N ALA A 161 13.26 -2.98 -0.64
CA ALA A 161 14.19 -2.47 0.38
C ALA A 161 15.66 -2.38 -0.07
N LYS A 162 16.13 -3.32 -0.91
CA LYS A 162 17.52 -3.30 -1.41
C LYS A 162 17.80 -2.16 -2.38
N ILE A 163 16.84 -1.84 -3.27
CA ILE A 163 17.06 -0.77 -4.24
C ILE A 163 16.96 0.61 -3.58
N ILE A 164 16.18 0.72 -2.50
CA ILE A 164 16.18 1.90 -1.61
C ILE A 164 17.54 2.03 -0.92
N ALA A 165 18.10 0.94 -0.40
CA ALA A 165 19.45 0.96 0.18
C ALA A 165 20.52 1.37 -0.83
N SER A 166 20.41 0.94 -2.10
CA SER A 166 21.26 1.45 -3.17
C SER A 166 21.12 2.96 -3.38
N ALA A 167 19.90 3.50 -3.30
CA ALA A 167 19.67 4.94 -3.44
C ALA A 167 20.37 5.73 -2.32
N LEU A 168 20.22 5.29 -1.08
CA LEU A 168 20.88 5.90 0.07
C LEU A 168 22.40 5.80 -0.08
N ALA A 169 22.95 4.63 -0.42
CA ALA A 169 24.38 4.44 -0.63
C ALA A 169 24.92 5.33 -1.76
N ALA A 170 24.18 5.48 -2.86
CA ALA A 170 24.55 6.35 -3.97
C ALA A 170 24.51 7.85 -3.62
N ASN A 171 23.81 8.22 -2.56
CA ASN A 171 23.63 9.60 -2.10
C ASN A 171 24.36 9.87 -0.76
N GLY A 172 25.47 9.16 -0.52
CA GLY A 172 26.40 9.47 0.58
C GLY A 172 26.05 8.89 1.94
N TYR A 173 25.00 8.06 2.04
CA TYR A 173 24.68 7.36 3.28
C TYR A 173 25.45 6.04 3.40
N THR A 174 25.83 5.66 4.62
CA THR A 174 26.61 4.44 4.89
C THR A 174 25.74 3.34 5.48
N ASN A 175 25.75 2.15 4.89
CA ASN A 175 25.05 0.99 5.44
C ASN A 175 25.86 0.42 6.61
N VAL A 176 25.25 0.31 7.78
CA VAL A 176 25.91 -0.28 8.97
C VAL A 176 26.07 -1.80 8.88
N ILE A 177 25.38 -2.46 7.94
CA ILE A 177 25.56 -3.89 7.71
C ILE A 177 26.70 -4.12 6.72
N SER A 178 27.74 -4.80 7.19
CA SER A 178 28.90 -5.20 6.40
C SER A 178 29.06 -6.73 6.39
N ALA A 179 29.88 -7.24 5.46
CA ALA A 179 30.15 -8.67 5.33
C ALA A 179 31.66 -8.94 5.40
N LYS A 180 32.06 -9.97 6.16
CA LYS A 180 33.46 -10.42 6.26
C LYS A 180 33.57 -11.88 5.85
N LYS A 181 34.56 -12.22 5.02
CA LYS A 181 34.83 -13.61 4.64
C LYS A 181 35.47 -14.34 5.82
N ILE A 182 34.99 -15.55 6.11
CA ILE A 182 35.56 -16.43 7.14
C ILE A 182 36.24 -17.60 6.43
N PRO A 183 37.51 -17.93 6.74
CA PRO A 183 38.26 -18.97 6.02
C PRO A 183 37.55 -20.34 5.95
N SER A 184 36.72 -20.67 6.95
CA SER A 184 35.98 -21.94 7.05
C SER A 184 34.56 -21.92 6.46
N GLN A 185 34.09 -20.81 5.88
CA GLN A 185 32.73 -20.68 5.35
C GLN A 185 32.71 -20.17 3.91
N LEU A 186 31.93 -20.83 3.05
CA LEU A 186 31.71 -20.42 1.65
C LEU A 186 30.99 -19.07 1.52
N ALA A 187 30.05 -18.78 2.42
CA ALA A 187 29.31 -17.51 2.46
C ALA A 187 29.92 -16.57 3.51
N PRO A 188 30.01 -15.25 3.25
CA PRO A 188 30.54 -14.29 4.22
C PRO A 188 29.58 -14.11 5.41
N LYS A 189 30.12 -13.73 6.56
CA LYS A 189 29.31 -13.46 7.75
C LYS A 189 28.98 -11.97 7.85
N LEU A 190 27.70 -11.67 8.08
CA LEU A 190 27.24 -10.31 8.32
C LEU A 190 27.65 -9.84 9.72
N TYR A 191 28.08 -8.59 9.83
CA TYR A 191 28.39 -7.92 11.08
C TYR A 191 27.99 -6.44 11.04
N LEU A 192 27.82 -5.84 12.21
CA LEU A 192 27.51 -4.42 12.35
C LEU A 192 28.82 -3.62 12.34
N ASN A 193 28.91 -2.62 11.45
CA ASN A 193 30.03 -1.71 11.33
C ASN A 193 29.50 -0.27 11.44
N ILE A 194 29.67 0.34 12.61
CA ILE A 194 29.29 1.73 12.85
C ILE A 194 30.56 2.56 12.75
N ALA A 195 31.01 2.83 11.52
CA ALA A 195 32.04 3.83 11.29
C ALA A 195 31.38 5.22 11.36
N ASN A 196 32.04 6.19 12.02
CA ASN A 196 31.70 7.62 12.01
C ASN A 196 30.21 7.96 12.25
N SER A 197 29.78 8.00 13.51
CA SER A 197 28.41 8.39 13.91
C SER A 197 28.10 9.87 13.65
N ASN A 198 27.66 10.20 12.44
CA ASN A 198 27.40 11.56 11.96
C ASN A 198 26.04 11.74 11.26
N TYR A 199 25.00 10.99 11.65
CA TYR A 199 23.65 11.01 11.04
C TYR A 199 23.55 10.51 9.59
N ASN A 200 24.63 10.03 8.98
CA ASN A 200 24.63 9.49 7.61
C ASN A 200 24.50 7.96 7.55
N ASN A 201 24.38 7.30 8.71
CA ASN A 201 24.28 5.86 8.79
C ASN A 201 22.83 5.39 8.61
N PHE A 202 22.66 4.32 7.82
CA PHE A 202 21.40 3.61 7.69
C PHE A 202 21.56 2.12 7.94
N ALA A 203 20.48 1.48 8.39
CA ALA A 203 20.37 0.05 8.56
C ALA A 203 19.40 -0.54 7.54
N LEU A 204 19.63 -1.79 7.15
CA LEU A 204 18.75 -2.56 6.29
C LEU A 204 18.50 -3.92 6.93
N LEU A 205 17.22 -4.32 7.02
CA LEU A 205 16.82 -5.70 7.28
C LEU A 205 16.01 -6.19 6.08
N SER A 206 16.55 -7.17 5.36
CA SER A 206 15.87 -7.80 4.21
C SER A 206 15.75 -9.31 4.37
N SER A 207 14.57 -9.82 4.03
CA SER A 207 14.28 -11.25 3.90
C SER A 207 15.09 -11.95 2.81
N ASN A 208 15.64 -11.18 1.86
CA ASN A 208 16.53 -11.66 0.82
C ASN A 208 18.01 -11.60 1.25
N THR A 209 18.86 -12.39 0.59
CA THR A 209 20.31 -12.41 0.84
C THR A 209 20.97 -11.06 0.55
N ILE A 210 21.85 -10.56 1.41
CA ILE A 210 22.70 -9.39 1.15
C ILE A 210 24.14 -9.84 1.22
N TYR A 211 24.99 -9.40 0.28
CA TYR A 211 26.37 -9.87 0.15
C TYR A 211 26.47 -11.41 0.02
N GLY A 212 25.40 -12.05 -0.47
CA GLY A 212 25.31 -13.51 -0.61
C GLY A 212 24.86 -14.27 0.65
N THR A 213 24.52 -13.58 1.74
CA THR A 213 24.18 -14.18 3.05
C THR A 213 22.84 -13.67 3.58
N THR A 214 22.10 -14.50 4.32
CA THR A 214 20.85 -14.09 4.98
C THR A 214 21.09 -13.55 6.39
N PHE A 215 20.21 -12.67 6.86
CA PHE A 215 20.24 -12.23 8.26
C PHE A 215 20.04 -13.40 9.23
N ASN A 216 20.75 -13.35 10.35
CA ASN A 216 20.54 -14.25 11.48
C ASN A 216 19.99 -13.47 12.68
N GLU A 217 19.43 -14.20 13.66
CA GLU A 217 18.81 -13.60 14.85
C GLU A 217 19.80 -12.79 15.70
N LYS A 218 21.08 -13.17 15.74
CA LYS A 218 22.11 -12.44 16.49
C LYS A 218 22.28 -11.01 15.95
N ILE A 219 22.48 -10.89 14.63
CA ILE A 219 22.69 -9.59 13.99
C ILE A 219 21.44 -8.74 13.97
N LYS A 220 20.26 -9.36 13.82
CA LYS A 220 18.98 -8.68 13.97
C LYS A 220 18.86 -8.04 15.36
N LYS A 221 19.15 -8.78 16.43
CA LYS A 221 19.09 -8.28 17.82
C LYS A 221 20.10 -7.16 18.07
N GLU A 222 21.33 -7.31 17.58
CA GLU A 222 22.40 -6.31 17.75
C GLU A 222 22.07 -4.99 17.04
N LEU A 223 21.58 -5.05 15.79
CA LEU A 223 21.13 -3.88 15.03
C LEU A 223 19.97 -3.17 15.74
N LEU A 224 18.94 -3.90 16.16
CA LEU A 224 17.78 -3.31 16.83
C LEU A 224 18.15 -2.71 18.20
N LYS A 225 19.04 -3.36 18.95
CA LYS A 225 19.57 -2.82 20.21
C LYS A 225 20.25 -1.47 19.98
N THR A 226 21.09 -1.37 18.95
CA THR A 226 21.79 -0.13 18.58
C THR A 226 20.81 0.95 18.12
N TYR A 227 19.84 0.60 17.28
CA TYR A 227 18.85 1.55 16.75
C TYR A 227 17.97 2.16 17.86
N ASN A 228 17.59 1.33 18.84
CA ASN A 228 16.72 1.69 19.96
C ASN A 228 17.46 2.19 21.21
N GLU A 229 18.78 2.38 21.13
CA GLU A 229 19.60 2.79 22.27
C GLU A 229 19.25 4.21 22.73
N ARG A 230 19.07 4.38 24.05
CA ARG A 230 18.82 5.68 24.70
C ARG A 230 19.89 5.94 25.77
N PRO A 231 20.41 7.18 25.90
CA PRO A 231 20.08 8.36 25.09
C PRO A 231 20.82 8.41 23.73
N ASN A 232 21.81 7.53 23.53
CA ASN A 232 22.83 7.65 22.49
C ASN A 232 22.31 7.67 21.03
N ASN A 233 21.13 7.09 20.75
CA ASN A 233 20.56 7.06 19.40
C ASN A 233 19.09 7.55 19.35
N ILE A 234 18.65 8.42 20.27
CA ILE A 234 17.29 9.02 20.20
C ILE A 234 17.09 9.75 18.86
N HIS A 235 18.06 10.58 18.48
CA HIS A 235 18.01 11.43 17.27
C HIS A 235 18.68 10.79 16.04
N GLY A 236 19.11 9.52 16.14
CA GLY A 236 19.69 8.80 15.01
C GLY A 236 21.15 9.11 14.68
N LYS A 237 21.94 9.61 15.65
CA LYS A 237 23.36 9.92 15.46
C LYS A 237 24.17 8.70 14.98
N ASN A 238 23.87 7.52 15.54
CA ASN A 238 24.53 6.25 15.19
C ASN A 238 23.84 5.56 14.00
N ILE A 239 22.51 5.46 14.02
CA ILE A 239 21.69 4.91 12.93
C ILE A 239 20.44 5.79 12.79
N ARG A 240 20.35 6.55 11.69
CA ARG A 240 19.25 7.49 11.45
C ARG A 240 18.10 6.85 10.70
N LEU A 241 18.42 6.11 9.64
CA LEU A 241 17.45 5.51 8.74
C LEU A 241 17.45 4.00 8.93
N ILE A 242 16.27 3.36 8.97
CA ILE A 242 16.16 1.90 8.90
C ILE A 242 15.21 1.50 7.78
N ILE A 243 15.64 0.59 6.91
CA ILE A 243 14.84 0.06 5.81
C ILE A 243 14.42 -1.38 6.16
N LEU A 244 13.12 -1.66 6.12
CA LEU A 244 12.57 -3.00 6.30
C LEU A 244 11.80 -3.44 5.03
N ASP A 245 11.88 -4.73 4.70
CA ASP A 245 10.96 -5.34 3.73
C ASP A 245 9.78 -6.06 4.42
N SER A 246 8.82 -6.56 3.65
CA SER A 246 7.65 -7.28 4.20
C SER A 246 7.97 -8.60 4.91
N GLY A 247 9.23 -9.04 4.96
CA GLY A 247 9.64 -10.14 5.85
C GLY A 247 9.74 -9.72 7.32
N PHE A 248 9.77 -8.41 7.56
CA PHE A 248 9.99 -7.76 8.84
C PHE A 248 8.78 -6.92 9.28
N LYS A 249 7.58 -7.21 8.72
CA LYS A 249 6.30 -6.60 9.14
C LYS A 249 5.85 -6.98 10.55
N GLU A 250 6.53 -7.95 11.17
CA GLU A 250 6.25 -8.49 12.51
C GLU A 250 7.53 -8.70 13.32
N GLY A 251 7.41 -8.73 14.65
CA GLY A 251 8.49 -9.13 15.56
C GLY A 251 9.67 -8.16 15.61
N ILE A 252 9.39 -6.86 15.39
CA ILE A 252 10.34 -5.74 15.50
C ILE A 252 9.65 -4.58 16.21
N ASP A 253 10.42 -3.85 17.02
CA ASP A 253 10.03 -2.61 17.68
C ASP A 253 11.05 -1.53 17.30
N LEU A 254 10.56 -0.36 16.87
CA LEU A 254 11.37 0.79 16.50
C LEU A 254 10.99 1.96 17.42
N PHE A 255 11.94 2.44 18.21
CA PHE A 255 11.74 3.51 19.18
C PHE A 255 12.21 4.86 18.65
N ASP A 256 11.58 5.93 19.11
CA ASP A 256 11.90 7.33 18.82
C ASP A 256 11.95 7.62 17.30
N VAL A 257 11.13 6.93 16.53
CA VAL A 257 10.89 7.21 15.11
C VAL A 257 9.93 8.38 15.00
N LYS A 258 10.32 9.42 14.25
CA LYS A 258 9.47 10.58 13.93
C LYS A 258 8.78 10.43 12.57
N TYR A 259 9.45 9.78 11.63
CA TYR A 259 9.00 9.65 10.24
C TYR A 259 8.93 8.20 9.78
N VAL A 260 7.79 7.82 9.19
CA VAL A 260 7.61 6.54 8.50
C VAL A 260 7.41 6.82 7.01
N HIS A 261 8.10 6.07 6.15
CA HIS A 261 8.01 6.17 4.70
C HIS A 261 7.57 4.83 4.12
N ILE A 262 6.37 4.78 3.54
CA ILE A 262 5.81 3.60 2.88
C ILE A 262 6.02 3.78 1.38
N PHE A 263 7.05 3.11 0.84
CA PHE A 263 7.54 3.38 -0.52
C PHE A 263 6.56 2.96 -1.63
N GLU A 264 5.67 2.02 -1.34
CA GLU A 264 4.52 1.68 -2.17
C GLU A 264 3.32 1.33 -1.30
N PRO A 265 2.08 1.62 -1.74
CA PRO A 265 0.89 1.33 -0.94
C PRO A 265 0.82 -0.15 -0.58
N SER A 266 0.47 -0.42 0.68
CA SER A 266 0.19 -1.77 1.16
C SER A 266 -1.01 -2.37 0.42
N LEU A 267 -0.98 -3.69 0.21
CA LEU A 267 -2.06 -4.40 -0.48
C LEU A 267 -3.33 -4.49 0.38
N THR A 268 -3.16 -4.51 1.69
CA THR A 268 -4.23 -4.65 2.68
C THR A 268 -4.05 -3.66 3.81
N ILE A 269 -5.16 -3.27 4.46
CA ILE A 269 -5.13 -2.44 5.68
C ILE A 269 -4.39 -3.15 6.82
N ALA A 270 -4.50 -4.48 6.89
CA ALA A 270 -3.80 -5.27 7.89
C ALA A 270 -2.27 -5.12 7.75
N ASP A 271 -1.73 -5.21 6.54
CA ASP A 271 -0.30 -5.00 6.28
C ASP A 271 0.14 -3.56 6.61
N LEU A 272 -0.69 -2.57 6.29
CA LEU A 272 -0.44 -1.17 6.64
C LEU A 272 -0.35 -0.97 8.16
N LYS A 273 -1.33 -1.49 8.90
CA LYS A 273 -1.37 -1.42 10.38
C LYS A 273 -0.20 -2.16 11.00
N GLN A 274 0.15 -3.35 10.51
CA GLN A 274 1.29 -4.11 11.01
C GLN A 274 2.63 -3.40 10.77
N THR A 275 2.74 -2.68 9.66
CA THR A 275 3.91 -1.88 9.29
C THR A 275 4.04 -0.66 10.20
N ILE A 276 3.01 0.19 10.29
CA ILE A 276 3.04 1.38 11.16
C ILE A 276 3.18 0.96 12.64
N GLY A 277 2.59 -0.18 13.01
CA GLY A 277 2.71 -0.85 14.31
C GLY A 277 4.14 -1.16 14.77
N ARG A 278 5.13 -1.13 13.87
CA ARG A 278 6.55 -1.24 14.23
C ARG A 278 7.06 0.01 14.97
N ALA A 279 6.49 1.17 14.64
CA ALA A 279 6.82 2.46 15.25
C ALA A 279 5.85 2.84 16.38
N THR A 280 4.60 2.39 16.38
CA THR A 280 3.61 2.77 17.43
C THR A 280 3.61 1.81 18.63
N ARG A 281 4.70 1.84 19.43
CA ARG A 281 4.80 1.02 20.64
C ARG A 281 4.53 1.83 21.91
N THR A 282 4.03 1.17 22.95
CA THR A 282 3.79 1.78 24.26
C THR A 282 5.08 2.44 24.78
N CYS A 283 5.04 3.74 25.00
CA CYS A 283 6.17 4.60 25.37
C CYS A 283 7.38 4.48 24.42
N GLY A 284 7.13 4.08 23.17
CA GLY A 284 8.12 3.92 22.11
C GLY A 284 8.75 5.23 21.68
N GLN A 285 8.04 6.35 21.82
CA GLN A 285 8.47 7.69 21.39
C GLN A 285 8.90 8.58 22.56
N LYS A 286 9.05 8.04 23.77
CA LYS A 286 9.32 8.85 24.96
C LYS A 286 10.64 9.63 24.93
N GLY A 287 11.56 9.33 24.01
CA GLY A 287 12.76 10.13 23.78
C GLY A 287 12.51 11.39 22.93
N LEU A 288 11.35 11.49 22.27
CA LEU A 288 10.93 12.66 21.52
C LEU A 288 10.09 13.60 22.40
N GLU A 289 10.02 14.87 22.02
CA GLU A 289 9.19 15.87 22.70
C GLU A 289 7.71 15.49 22.64
N PHE A 290 7.04 15.56 23.80
CA PHE A 290 5.61 15.35 23.91
C PHE A 290 4.90 16.69 23.64
N GLN A 291 4.03 16.73 22.63
CA GLN A 291 3.30 17.93 22.25
C GLN A 291 1.99 18.03 23.05
N ASP A 292 1.75 19.16 23.70
CA ASP A 292 0.51 19.38 24.44
C ASP A 292 -0.72 19.25 23.51
N ASN A 293 -1.78 18.59 23.98
CA ASN A 293 -3.01 18.31 23.23
C ASN A 293 -2.88 17.42 21.98
N ILE A 294 -1.67 16.95 21.64
CA ILE A 294 -1.40 16.10 20.46
C ILE A 294 -0.75 14.77 20.87
N GLY A 295 0.16 14.78 21.84
CA GLY A 295 1.01 13.64 22.21
C GLY A 295 2.26 13.57 21.35
N TRP A 296 2.68 12.37 20.92
CA TRP A 296 3.80 12.20 20.00
C TRP A 296 3.31 12.01 18.56
N PRO A 297 3.34 13.01 17.66
CA PRO A 297 2.96 12.81 16.28
C PRO A 297 3.96 11.88 15.56
N LEU A 298 3.44 10.95 14.75
CA LEU A 298 4.21 10.07 13.88
C LEU A 298 3.82 10.32 12.42
N TYR A 299 4.69 10.95 11.64
CA TYR A 299 4.35 11.35 10.27
C TYR A 299 4.60 10.20 9.29
N VAL A 300 3.53 9.70 8.66
CA VAL A 300 3.56 8.52 7.78
C VAL A 300 3.39 8.94 6.31
N TYR A 301 4.48 9.04 5.57
CA TYR A 301 4.50 9.36 4.14
C TYR A 301 4.23 8.11 3.29
N ASN A 302 3.09 8.09 2.59
CA ASN A 302 2.68 7.00 1.70
C ASN A 302 2.84 7.40 0.23
N TYR A 303 3.82 6.82 -0.46
CA TYR A 303 4.22 7.18 -1.81
C TYR A 303 3.52 6.30 -2.85
N TYR A 304 2.90 6.90 -3.88
CA TYR A 304 2.31 6.15 -5.00
C TYR A 304 2.49 6.87 -6.33
N LEU A 305 2.40 6.10 -7.42
CA LEU A 305 2.46 6.66 -8.76
C LEU A 305 1.08 7.05 -9.28
N THR A 306 1.01 8.21 -9.91
CA THR A 306 -0.12 8.65 -10.74
C THR A 306 0.20 8.48 -12.22
N VAL A 307 -0.83 8.20 -13.02
CA VAL A 307 -0.70 7.93 -14.45
C VAL A 307 -0.94 9.21 -15.27
N PRO A 308 -0.01 9.58 -16.18
CA PRO A 308 -0.18 10.71 -17.09
C PRO A 308 -1.46 10.62 -17.93
N GLU A 309 -2.10 11.77 -18.16
CA GLU A 309 -3.33 11.89 -18.98
C GLU A 309 -3.15 11.28 -20.37
N LEU A 310 -1.97 11.49 -20.97
CA LEU A 310 -1.60 10.95 -22.29
C LEU A 310 -1.56 9.41 -22.33
N MET A 311 -1.44 8.72 -21.19
CA MET A 311 -1.39 7.26 -21.13
C MET A 311 -2.74 6.60 -20.90
N ARG A 312 -3.78 7.37 -20.52
CA ARG A 312 -5.09 6.80 -20.14
C ARG A 312 -5.76 6.01 -21.27
N ASN A 313 -5.49 6.39 -22.52
CA ASN A 313 -6.10 5.81 -23.71
C ASN A 313 -5.16 4.94 -24.57
N THR A 314 -3.93 4.68 -24.11
CA THR A 314 -2.89 4.07 -24.96
C THR A 314 -2.64 2.59 -24.68
N LEU A 315 -2.60 2.18 -23.41
CA LEU A 315 -2.30 0.80 -23.02
C LEU A 315 -3.57 0.00 -22.78
N TYR A 316 -3.63 -1.20 -23.35
CA TYR A 316 -4.75 -2.13 -23.17
C TYR A 316 -4.28 -3.53 -22.79
N THR A 317 -5.22 -4.30 -22.26
CA THR A 317 -5.06 -5.67 -21.79
C THR A 317 -6.36 -6.41 -22.05
N SER A 318 -6.30 -7.72 -22.23
CA SER A 318 -7.51 -8.54 -22.31
C SER A 318 -8.27 -8.49 -20.97
N LYS A 319 -9.60 -8.38 -21.02
CA LYS A 319 -10.50 -8.36 -19.84
C LYS A 319 -10.28 -9.60 -18.99
N PHE A 320 -10.09 -10.76 -19.61
CA PHE A 320 -9.81 -12.01 -18.90
C PHE A 320 -8.50 -11.99 -18.10
N MET A 321 -7.59 -11.06 -18.39
CA MET A 321 -6.36 -10.89 -17.59
C MET A 321 -6.58 -10.08 -16.31
N MET A 322 -7.61 -9.22 -16.25
CA MET A 322 -7.85 -8.26 -15.15
C MET A 322 -8.90 -8.71 -14.13
N GLU A 323 -9.69 -9.74 -14.41
CA GLU A 323 -10.80 -10.10 -13.54
C GLU A 323 -10.55 -11.40 -12.77
N ASN A 324 -10.93 -11.43 -11.49
CA ASN A 324 -11.06 -12.66 -10.69
C ASN A 324 -12.33 -13.46 -11.06
N TYR A 325 -12.94 -13.16 -12.22
CA TYR A 325 -14.20 -13.75 -12.67
C TYR A 325 -14.03 -15.17 -13.21
N ILE A 326 -14.91 -16.07 -12.80
CA ILE A 326 -15.03 -17.41 -13.38
C ILE A 326 -15.84 -17.27 -14.66
N LYS A 327 -15.18 -17.56 -15.78
CA LYS A 327 -15.76 -17.58 -17.13
C LYS A 327 -17.15 -18.22 -17.15
N SER A 328 -18.17 -17.48 -17.58
CA SER A 328 -19.36 -18.10 -18.15
C SER A 328 -19.00 -18.64 -19.54
N ALA A 329 -19.49 -19.82 -19.92
CA ALA A 329 -19.00 -20.54 -21.11
C ALA A 329 -19.14 -19.75 -22.44
N ASN A 330 -19.95 -18.68 -22.46
CA ASN A 330 -20.36 -17.94 -23.67
C ASN A 330 -19.84 -16.49 -23.78
N GLU A 331 -19.01 -16.00 -22.86
CA GLU A 331 -18.50 -14.60 -22.92
C GLU A 331 -17.27 -14.48 -23.86
N LYS A 332 -17.28 -13.49 -24.77
CA LYS A 332 -16.14 -13.18 -25.65
C LYS A 332 -15.10 -12.34 -24.87
N ASP A 333 -13.82 -12.56 -25.14
CA ASP A 333 -12.76 -11.71 -24.57
C ASP A 333 -12.81 -10.33 -25.22
N GLU A 334 -12.75 -9.28 -24.40
CA GLU A 334 -12.73 -7.89 -24.86
C GLU A 334 -11.45 -7.21 -24.37
N ASP A 335 -10.88 -6.32 -25.19
CA ASP A 335 -9.73 -5.52 -24.78
C ASP A 335 -10.20 -4.32 -23.94
N VAL A 336 -9.61 -4.17 -22.76
CA VAL A 336 -9.89 -3.08 -21.82
C VAL A 336 -8.69 -2.15 -21.74
N LEU A 337 -8.96 -0.84 -21.74
CA LEU A 337 -7.94 0.17 -21.50
C LEU A 337 -7.49 0.11 -20.04
N LEU A 338 -6.18 -0.11 -19.84
CA LEU A 338 -5.59 -0.36 -18.54
C LEU A 338 -5.75 0.83 -17.58
N PHE A 339 -5.71 2.06 -18.09
CA PHE A 339 -5.65 3.30 -17.30
C PHE A 339 -6.78 4.29 -17.59
N LYS A 340 -7.85 3.90 -18.30
CA LYS A 340 -8.90 4.84 -18.74
C LYS A 340 -9.55 5.59 -17.58
N ASP A 341 -9.98 4.82 -16.57
CA ASP A 341 -10.70 5.31 -15.39
C ASP A 341 -9.87 5.12 -14.11
N ILE A 342 -8.56 5.02 -14.25
CA ILE A 342 -7.63 4.76 -13.15
C ILE A 342 -6.54 5.82 -13.13
N GLU A 343 -6.37 6.46 -11.98
CA GLU A 343 -5.40 7.53 -11.78
C GLU A 343 -4.18 7.03 -11.01
N LYS A 344 -4.38 6.29 -9.92
CA LYS A 344 -3.32 5.53 -9.25
C LYS A 344 -2.90 4.32 -10.08
N TYR A 345 -1.61 4.29 -10.43
CA TYR A 345 -0.99 3.12 -11.06
C TYR A 345 -1.21 1.82 -10.25
N ASN A 346 -1.26 1.93 -8.92
CA ASN A 346 -1.46 0.79 -8.03
C ASN A 346 -2.85 0.16 -8.20
N ASP A 347 -3.88 0.94 -8.50
CA ASP A 347 -5.25 0.43 -8.65
C ASP A 347 -5.38 -0.42 -9.91
N ALA A 348 -4.74 0.00 -11.00
CA ALA A 348 -4.61 -0.81 -12.21
C ALA A 348 -3.81 -2.10 -11.93
N THR A 349 -2.79 -2.00 -11.07
CA THR A 349 -2.01 -3.16 -10.65
C THR A 349 -2.86 -4.15 -9.84
N MET A 350 -3.74 -3.67 -8.95
CA MET A 350 -4.59 -4.52 -8.10
C MET A 350 -5.56 -5.39 -8.89
N ASN A 351 -5.95 -4.99 -10.09
CA ASN A 351 -6.78 -5.82 -10.99
C ASN A 351 -6.10 -7.17 -11.32
N TYR A 352 -4.77 -7.24 -11.31
CA TYR A 352 -4.04 -8.49 -11.56
C TYR A 352 -3.76 -9.31 -10.29
N SER A 353 -4.20 -8.84 -9.12
CA SER A 353 -3.93 -9.47 -7.83
C SER A 353 -4.95 -10.56 -7.48
N GLU A 354 -4.63 -11.35 -6.45
CA GLU A 354 -5.60 -12.30 -5.87
C GLU A 354 -6.61 -11.61 -4.94
N PHE A 355 -6.43 -10.31 -4.66
CA PHE A 355 -7.30 -9.54 -3.78
C PHE A 355 -8.57 -9.10 -4.52
N ASP A 356 -9.71 -9.21 -3.84
CA ASP A 356 -11.01 -8.83 -4.37
C ASP A 356 -11.42 -7.46 -3.81
N LYS A 357 -11.82 -6.53 -4.69
CA LYS A 357 -12.20 -5.17 -4.31
C LYS A 357 -13.35 -5.14 -3.29
N ALA A 358 -14.33 -6.05 -3.41
CA ALA A 358 -15.42 -6.18 -2.44
C ALA A 358 -14.90 -6.66 -1.07
N MET A 359 -13.93 -7.58 -1.05
CA MET A 359 -13.31 -8.06 0.19
C MET A 359 -12.44 -6.97 0.84
N ASN A 360 -11.77 -6.13 0.05
CA ASN A 360 -11.10 -4.95 0.59
C ASN A 360 -12.10 -4.00 1.24
N LYS A 361 -13.20 -3.65 0.55
CA LYS A 361 -14.26 -2.78 1.10
C LYS A 361 -14.90 -3.36 2.37
N LEU A 362 -15.10 -4.68 2.42
CA LEU A 362 -15.60 -5.37 3.60
C LEU A 362 -14.60 -5.31 4.77
N SER A 363 -13.30 -5.46 4.49
CA SER A 363 -12.24 -5.38 5.51
C SER A 363 -12.29 -4.07 6.30
N GLU A 364 -12.48 -2.95 5.60
CA GLU A 364 -12.53 -1.62 6.24
C GLU A 364 -13.82 -1.43 7.02
N GLN A 365 -14.96 -1.84 6.47
CA GLN A 365 -16.23 -1.83 7.18
C GLN A 365 -16.14 -2.63 8.49
N LEU A 366 -15.51 -3.81 8.47
CA LEU A 366 -15.30 -4.60 9.68
C LEU A 366 -14.38 -3.92 10.69
N TYR A 367 -13.31 -3.24 10.25
CA TYR A 367 -12.48 -2.45 11.17
C TYR A 367 -13.25 -1.29 11.81
N ASN A 368 -14.14 -0.64 11.06
CA ASN A 368 -14.98 0.47 11.56
C ASN A 368 -16.09 -0.03 12.50
N LEU A 369 -16.65 -1.22 12.23
CA LEU A 369 -17.67 -1.86 13.06
C LEU A 369 -17.10 -2.62 14.26
N ALA A 370 -15.78 -2.86 14.32
CA ALA A 370 -15.14 -3.65 15.37
C ALA A 370 -15.46 -3.16 16.80
N PRO A 371 -15.42 -1.84 17.12
CA PRO A 371 -15.84 -1.36 18.45
C PRO A 371 -17.32 -1.64 18.70
N VAL A 372 -18.16 -1.55 17.68
CA VAL A 372 -19.61 -1.81 17.79
C VAL A 372 -19.91 -3.28 18.02
N PHE A 373 -19.12 -4.21 17.49
CA PHE A 373 -19.29 -5.64 17.79
C PHE A 373 -18.73 -6.05 19.16
N ALA A 374 -18.00 -5.17 19.83
CA ALA A 374 -17.30 -5.48 21.06
C ALA A 374 -18.24 -5.56 22.26
N VAL A 375 -18.16 -6.66 23.03
CA VAL A 375 -18.92 -6.85 24.27
C VAL A 375 -18.64 -5.77 25.30
N ASP A 376 -17.41 -5.28 25.34
CA ASP A 376 -16.91 -4.29 26.29
C ASP A 376 -17.03 -2.83 25.83
N TYR A 377 -17.74 -2.55 24.73
CA TYR A 377 -17.74 -1.18 24.19
C TYR A 377 -18.33 -0.10 25.11
N GLU A 378 -19.30 -0.41 25.97
CA GLU A 378 -19.78 0.56 26.98
C GLU A 378 -18.69 0.92 28.00
N LEU A 379 -17.76 0.00 28.25
CA LEU A 379 -16.65 0.16 29.18
C LEU A 379 -15.46 0.87 28.54
N THR A 380 -15.30 0.75 27.21
CA THR A 380 -14.19 1.33 26.43
C THR A 380 -14.59 2.57 25.63
N LYS A 381 -15.86 2.99 25.62
CA LYS A 381 -16.33 4.16 24.83
C LYS A 381 -15.56 5.45 25.11
N ASN A 382 -15.09 5.67 26.33
CA ASN A 382 -14.29 6.86 26.67
C ASN A 382 -12.91 6.84 26.00
N LEU A 383 -12.38 5.66 25.67
CA LEU A 383 -11.14 5.47 24.92
C LEU A 383 -11.38 5.57 23.40
N HIS A 384 -12.52 5.06 22.92
CA HIS A 384 -12.82 4.96 21.48
C HIS A 384 -13.57 6.15 20.88
N ASN A 385 -14.20 6.99 21.71
CA ASN A 385 -14.80 8.26 21.29
C ASN A 385 -13.79 9.42 21.25
N PHE A 386 -12.49 9.14 21.44
CA PHE A 386 -11.45 10.15 21.21
C PHE A 386 -11.22 10.31 19.69
N PRO A 387 -11.32 11.53 19.14
CA PRO A 387 -11.12 11.74 17.71
C PRO A 387 -9.70 11.34 17.29
N ASP A 388 -9.59 10.69 16.13
CA ASP A 388 -8.29 10.38 15.51
C ASP A 388 -7.64 11.70 15.07
N LEU A 389 -6.35 11.90 15.31
CA LEU A 389 -5.66 13.10 14.81
C LEU A 389 -5.78 13.25 13.30
N ASN A 390 -5.88 12.13 12.55
CA ASN A 390 -6.26 12.18 11.15
C ASN A 390 -7.65 12.80 11.04
N SER A 391 -8.71 12.23 11.62
CA SER A 391 -10.06 12.83 11.56
C SER A 391 -10.17 14.29 12.07
N GLU A 392 -9.27 14.72 12.96
CA GLU A 392 -9.25 16.06 13.56
C GLU A 392 -8.47 17.11 12.74
N PHE A 393 -7.32 16.74 12.18
CA PHE A 393 -6.48 17.65 11.37
C PHE A 393 -6.69 17.49 9.86
N MET A 394 -7.17 16.31 9.46
CA MET A 394 -7.33 15.83 8.10
C MET A 394 -8.77 15.26 8.04
N GLU A 395 -9.81 16.11 7.90
CA GLU A 395 -11.21 15.67 7.86
C GLU A 395 -11.38 14.36 7.07
N ASP A 396 -12.28 13.46 7.50
CA ASP A 396 -12.62 12.18 6.83
C ASP A 396 -13.08 12.30 5.36
N LYS A 397 -13.00 13.49 4.76
CA LYS A 397 -13.01 13.84 3.33
C LYS A 397 -12.61 15.32 3.22
N LEU A 398 -11.37 15.63 2.84
CA LEU A 398 -10.96 17.02 2.57
C LEU A 398 -11.05 17.31 1.07
N PHE A 399 -12.12 18.05 0.74
CA PHE A 399 -12.53 18.45 -0.59
C PHE A 399 -11.66 19.59 -1.17
N LEU A 400 -11.31 19.46 -2.45
CA LEU A 400 -10.85 20.56 -3.29
C LEU A 400 -12.02 21.48 -3.64
N MET A 401 -12.16 22.62 -2.96
CA MET A 401 -12.91 23.75 -3.52
C MET A 401 -11.98 24.91 -3.82
N GLY A 402 -11.57 25.00 -5.09
CA GLY A 402 -11.29 26.28 -5.70
C GLY A 402 -12.55 27.14 -5.61
N GLY A 403 -12.41 28.37 -5.11
CA GLY A 403 -13.52 29.20 -4.68
C GLY A 403 -14.62 29.40 -5.73
N THR A 404 -15.79 28.81 -5.47
CA THR A 404 -17.12 29.34 -5.80
C THR A 404 -18.13 28.71 -4.84
N LYS A 405 -18.88 29.54 -4.11
CA LYS A 405 -20.11 29.12 -3.41
C LYS A 405 -21.15 28.71 -4.47
N SER A 406 -21.15 27.46 -4.92
CA SER A 406 -22.28 26.88 -5.67
C SER A 406 -22.49 25.44 -5.23
N ARG A 407 -23.74 25.13 -4.92
CA ARG A 407 -24.18 24.02 -4.06
C ARG A 407 -24.47 22.71 -4.78
N ASN A 408 -24.17 22.58 -6.08
CA ASN A 408 -24.41 21.35 -6.85
C ASN A 408 -23.22 21.08 -7.79
N GLN A 409 -22.34 20.14 -7.44
CA GLN A 409 -21.41 19.54 -8.41
C GLN A 409 -21.27 18.03 -8.20
N ASN A 410 -21.37 17.35 -9.32
CA ASN A 410 -21.45 15.91 -9.55
C ASN A 410 -20.22 15.16 -8.97
N MET A 411 -20.44 14.23 -8.03
CA MET A 411 -19.42 13.51 -7.24
C MET A 411 -18.69 12.38 -8.00
N GLN A 412 -18.66 12.40 -9.34
CA GLN A 412 -17.89 11.43 -10.13
C GLN A 412 -16.92 12.18 -11.04
N SER A 413 -15.62 12.08 -10.70
CA SER A 413 -14.45 12.59 -11.42
C SER A 413 -14.16 14.10 -11.33
N LYS A 414 -12.85 14.40 -11.14
CA LYS A 414 -12.09 15.58 -11.65
C LYS A 414 -11.38 16.51 -10.66
N PHE A 415 -10.98 16.05 -9.48
CA PHE A 415 -10.14 16.87 -8.59
C PHE A 415 -8.67 16.43 -8.47
N PHE A 416 -8.25 15.33 -9.10
CA PHE A 416 -6.86 14.84 -9.09
C PHE A 416 -6.01 15.28 -10.28
N LYS A 417 -6.53 16.20 -11.10
CA LYS A 417 -5.75 16.79 -12.17
C LYS A 417 -4.78 17.80 -11.56
N ILE A 418 -3.61 17.33 -11.10
CA ILE A 418 -2.27 17.86 -11.43
C ILE A 418 -1.23 17.64 -10.31
N ASP A 419 -0.33 16.68 -10.52
CA ASP A 419 0.91 16.54 -9.73
C ASP A 419 2.05 17.40 -10.28
N ASN A 420 2.05 17.70 -11.58
CA ASN A 420 2.94 18.68 -12.19
C ASN A 420 2.13 19.84 -12.77
N ILE A 421 2.30 21.02 -12.19
CA ILE A 421 1.85 22.30 -12.72
C ILE A 421 2.15 22.33 -14.21
N LYS A 422 1.09 22.40 -15.01
CA LYS A 422 1.18 22.47 -16.48
C LYS A 422 1.59 23.89 -16.83
N CYS A 423 2.90 24.13 -16.87
CA CYS A 423 3.44 25.48 -16.99
C CYS A 423 3.08 26.20 -18.29
N LEU A 424 2.82 25.45 -19.37
CA LEU A 424 2.28 25.96 -20.63
C LEU A 424 0.74 25.90 -20.72
N GLY A 425 0.07 25.51 -19.63
CA GLY A 425 -1.38 25.42 -19.58
C GLY A 425 -2.07 26.76 -19.35
N LYS A 426 -3.40 26.72 -19.26
CA LYS A 426 -4.25 27.90 -19.09
C LYS A 426 -3.94 28.56 -17.75
N CYS A 427 -3.51 29.82 -17.79
CA CYS A 427 -3.24 30.63 -16.61
C CYS A 427 -4.22 31.82 -16.57
N GLY A 428 -5.16 31.80 -15.62
CA GLY A 428 -6.20 32.83 -15.46
C GLY A 428 -5.91 33.81 -14.33
N LYS A 429 -6.84 34.76 -14.10
CA LYS A 429 -6.80 35.68 -12.93
C LYS A 429 -7.03 34.95 -11.59
N LYS A 430 -7.64 33.76 -11.63
CA LYS A 430 -7.83 32.84 -10.51
C LYS A 430 -7.01 31.55 -10.74
N PRO A 431 -6.78 30.72 -9.71
CA PRO A 431 -6.34 29.34 -9.89
C PRO A 431 -7.11 28.62 -10.99
N THR A 432 -6.38 27.91 -11.84
CA THR A 432 -6.94 27.08 -12.92
C THR A 432 -6.59 25.64 -12.63
N TYR A 433 -7.20 24.69 -13.36
CA TYR A 433 -6.75 23.31 -13.32
C TYR A 433 -5.26 23.22 -13.64
N ASP A 434 -4.83 23.75 -14.79
CA ASP A 434 -3.46 23.65 -15.27
C ASP A 434 -2.41 24.25 -14.32
N ILE A 435 -2.74 25.36 -13.66
CA ILE A 435 -1.86 26.05 -12.72
C ILE A 435 -2.67 26.32 -11.45
N PRO A 436 -2.72 25.34 -10.52
CA PRO A 436 -3.58 25.42 -9.35
C PRO A 436 -2.99 26.31 -8.24
N VAL A 437 -1.67 26.48 -8.23
CA VAL A 437 -0.96 27.13 -7.12
C VAL A 437 -1.34 28.59 -6.91
N SER A 438 -1.42 29.03 -5.66
CA SER A 438 -1.64 30.44 -5.30
C SER A 438 -0.52 31.40 -5.73
N VAL A 439 -0.86 32.70 -5.81
CA VAL A 439 0.13 33.76 -6.08
C VAL A 439 1.19 33.84 -4.96
N SER A 440 0.79 33.59 -3.72
CA SER A 440 1.69 33.54 -2.57
C SER A 440 2.71 32.42 -2.72
N PHE A 441 2.29 31.24 -3.18
CA PHE A 441 3.18 30.12 -3.45
C PHE A 441 4.16 30.45 -4.58
N MET A 442 3.68 30.98 -5.71
CA MET A 442 4.54 31.40 -6.83
C MET A 442 5.58 32.43 -6.39
N LYS A 443 5.18 33.42 -5.58
CA LYS A 443 6.10 34.42 -5.01
C LYS A 443 7.14 33.80 -4.08
N TYR A 444 6.73 32.85 -3.24
CA TYR A 444 7.65 32.11 -2.37
C TYR A 444 8.73 31.40 -3.19
N VAL A 445 8.35 30.67 -4.24
CA VAL A 445 9.31 30.00 -5.14
C VAL A 445 10.20 31.01 -5.84
N TYR A 446 9.61 32.06 -6.41
CA TYR A 446 10.35 33.13 -7.09
C TYR A 446 11.44 33.75 -6.20
N THR A 447 11.12 33.99 -4.94
CA THR A 447 12.04 34.56 -3.95
C THR A 447 13.09 33.52 -3.52
N LYS A 448 12.68 32.29 -3.23
CA LYS A 448 13.56 31.21 -2.77
C LYS A 448 14.69 30.91 -3.76
N TYR A 449 14.38 30.92 -5.06
CA TYR A 449 15.36 30.68 -6.12
C TYR A 449 16.00 31.97 -6.67
N LYS A 450 15.85 33.10 -5.96
CA LYS A 450 16.52 34.38 -6.24
C LYS A 450 16.28 34.92 -7.66
N HIS A 451 15.05 34.80 -8.16
CA HIS A 451 14.68 35.43 -9.45
C HIS A 451 14.68 36.97 -9.34
N PRO A 452 14.86 37.73 -10.45
CA PRO A 452 15.12 39.17 -10.39
C PRO A 452 13.98 40.02 -9.80
N GLU A 453 14.15 40.53 -8.58
CA GLU A 453 13.11 41.31 -7.87
C GLU A 453 12.64 42.57 -8.61
N LYS A 454 13.49 43.17 -9.45
CA LYS A 454 13.14 44.37 -10.24
C LYS A 454 12.00 44.11 -11.23
N LEU A 455 11.88 42.88 -11.77
CA LEU A 455 10.81 42.49 -12.69
C LEU A 455 9.45 42.38 -11.97
N PHE A 456 9.45 42.05 -10.67
CA PHE A 456 8.25 41.96 -9.86
C PHE A 456 7.73 43.35 -9.41
N LYS A 457 8.60 44.38 -9.39
CA LYS A 457 8.27 45.75 -8.97
C LYS A 457 7.68 46.63 -10.10
N SER A 458 7.73 46.20 -11.37
CA SER A 458 7.05 46.92 -12.46
C SER A 458 5.54 46.67 -12.40
N ASN A 459 4.77 47.75 -12.38
CA ASN A 459 3.33 47.80 -12.08
C ASN A 459 2.49 46.86 -12.98
N THR A 460 2.22 45.64 -12.51
CA THR A 460 1.19 44.76 -13.10
C THR A 460 -0.03 44.79 -12.19
N LEU A 461 -1.14 45.34 -12.69
CA LEU A 461 -2.45 45.35 -12.01
C LEU A 461 -2.91 43.95 -11.53
N ASN A 462 -2.27 42.86 -12.01
CA ASN A 462 -2.51 41.50 -11.55
C ASN A 462 -1.20 40.70 -11.36
N LYS A 463 -0.83 40.44 -10.10
CA LYS A 463 0.36 39.64 -9.70
C LYS A 463 0.35 38.22 -10.26
N ARG A 464 -0.83 37.61 -10.46
CA ARG A 464 -0.93 36.26 -11.05
C ARG A 464 -0.54 36.30 -12.52
N THR A 465 -1.02 37.31 -13.27
CA THR A 465 -0.68 37.50 -14.68
C THR A 465 0.83 37.64 -14.89
N PHE A 466 1.52 38.36 -13.99
CA PHE A 466 2.99 38.40 -14.00
C PHE A 466 3.60 37.00 -13.92
N PHE A 467 3.24 36.20 -12.91
CA PHE A 467 3.79 34.85 -12.76
C PHE A 467 3.41 33.92 -13.90
N CYS A 468 2.21 34.06 -14.46
CA CYS A 468 1.76 33.32 -15.64
C CYS A 468 2.65 33.59 -16.88
N ASN A 469 2.95 34.87 -17.14
CA ASN A 469 3.82 35.25 -18.25
C ASN A 469 5.25 34.78 -17.99
N TYR A 470 5.75 35.00 -16.77
CA TYR A 470 7.07 34.53 -16.36
C TYR A 470 7.22 33.00 -16.48
N LEU A 471 6.18 32.25 -16.15
CA LEU A 471 6.10 30.80 -16.34
C LEU A 471 6.25 30.40 -17.81
N LYS A 472 5.66 31.14 -18.76
CA LYS A 472 5.79 30.86 -20.20
C LYS A 472 7.18 31.22 -20.72
N ASP A 473 7.70 32.38 -20.35
CA ASP A 473 8.97 32.88 -20.88
C ASP A 473 10.18 32.14 -20.28
N ASN A 474 10.04 31.63 -19.05
CA ASN A 474 11.08 30.87 -18.33
C ASN A 474 10.64 29.44 -17.99
N THR A 475 9.93 28.81 -18.93
CA THR A 475 9.25 27.51 -18.75
C THR A 475 10.19 26.42 -18.22
N ASN A 476 11.48 26.38 -18.54
CA ASN A 476 12.32 25.26 -18.07
C ASN A 476 12.87 25.45 -16.64
N ASN A 477 13.16 26.69 -16.23
CA ASN A 477 13.81 26.95 -14.94
C ASN A 477 12.81 27.25 -13.82
N PHE A 478 11.89 28.20 -14.02
CA PHE A 478 10.93 28.56 -12.98
C PHE A 478 9.85 27.48 -12.78
N CYS A 479 9.39 26.83 -13.85
CA CYS A 479 8.43 25.73 -13.77
C CYS A 479 8.96 24.51 -13.01
N SER A 480 10.21 24.11 -13.29
CA SER A 480 10.81 22.94 -12.65
C SER A 480 10.99 23.18 -11.16
N GLN A 481 11.41 24.39 -10.78
CA GLN A 481 11.47 24.83 -9.40
C GLN A 481 10.09 24.87 -8.74
N LEU A 482 9.07 25.38 -9.43
CA LEU A 482 7.70 25.44 -8.94
C LEU A 482 7.14 24.04 -8.70
N ASN A 483 7.35 23.11 -9.64
CA ASN A 483 6.96 21.71 -9.51
C ASN A 483 7.73 20.98 -8.41
N ASN A 484 9.02 21.26 -8.22
CA ASN A 484 9.82 20.71 -7.13
C ASN A 484 9.33 21.19 -5.75
N GLU A 485 9.09 22.50 -5.59
CA GLU A 485 8.52 23.01 -4.33
C GLU A 485 7.10 22.50 -4.11
N TRP A 486 6.34 22.30 -5.19
CA TRP A 486 5.01 21.74 -5.13
C TRP A 486 5.07 20.31 -4.61
N SER A 487 5.94 19.46 -5.16
CA SER A 487 6.09 18.07 -4.69
C SER A 487 6.60 17.99 -3.24
N LEU A 488 7.34 18.99 -2.76
CA LEU A 488 7.85 19.07 -1.39
C LEU A 488 6.89 19.70 -0.39
N ARG A 489 5.70 20.17 -0.79
CA ARG A 489 4.75 20.84 0.11
C ARG A 489 4.37 19.99 1.33
N TYR A 490 4.23 18.68 1.15
CA TYR A 490 3.93 17.71 2.20
C TYR A 490 4.99 17.63 3.31
N THR A 491 6.21 18.07 3.02
CA THR A 491 7.29 18.09 4.02
C THR A 491 7.10 19.20 5.05
N LYS A 492 6.23 20.19 4.79
CA LYS A 492 5.95 21.30 5.72
C LYS A 492 4.96 20.93 6.82
N ILE A 493 4.20 19.84 6.65
CA ILE A 493 3.15 19.37 7.58
C ILE A 493 3.69 19.23 9.02
N PRO A 494 4.83 18.56 9.28
CA PRO A 494 5.36 18.45 10.64
C PRO A 494 5.54 19.80 11.32
N SER A 495 6.17 20.74 10.62
CA SER A 495 6.42 22.08 11.17
C SER A 495 5.15 22.88 11.46
N ILE A 496 4.04 22.61 10.75
CA ILE A 496 2.75 23.29 11.00
C ILE A 496 2.12 22.71 12.26
N ILE A 497 2.10 21.38 12.36
CA ILE A 497 1.48 20.66 13.48
C ILE A 497 2.24 20.93 14.79
N GLU A 498 3.57 20.96 14.74
CA GLU A 498 4.42 21.18 15.92
C GLU A 498 4.44 22.64 16.41
N ARG A 499 4.15 23.63 15.55
CA ARG A 499 4.18 25.05 15.94
C ARG A 499 2.83 25.59 16.45
N ALA A 500 1.74 24.93 16.10
CA ALA A 500 0.41 25.47 16.33
C ALA A 500 -0.02 25.32 17.80
N LYS A 501 -0.59 26.39 18.35
CA LYS A 501 -1.07 26.41 19.74
C LYS A 501 -2.46 25.79 19.90
N ASN A 502 -3.24 25.69 18.82
CA ASN A 502 -4.56 25.10 18.81
C ASN A 502 -4.86 24.39 17.47
N LYS A 503 -5.85 23.48 17.47
CA LYS A 503 -6.19 22.65 16.31
C LYS A 503 -6.79 23.43 15.12
N LYS A 504 -7.42 24.59 15.37
CA LYS A 504 -8.05 25.43 14.33
C LYS A 504 -6.99 26.10 13.44
N ASP A 505 -5.90 26.56 14.06
CA ASP A 505 -4.77 27.17 13.36
C ASP A 505 -4.03 26.13 12.51
N VAL A 506 -3.83 24.91 13.05
CA VAL A 506 -3.28 23.77 12.27
C VAL A 506 -4.08 23.56 11.00
N LYS A 507 -5.42 23.46 11.12
CA LYS A 507 -6.29 23.22 9.98
C LYS A 507 -6.18 24.34 8.95
N SER A 508 -6.26 25.60 9.37
CA SER A 508 -6.11 26.75 8.47
C SER A 508 -4.77 26.77 7.73
N ASP A 509 -3.67 26.45 8.43
CA ASP A 509 -2.33 26.43 7.83
C ASP A 509 -2.13 25.23 6.89
N LEU A 510 -2.67 24.05 7.23
CA LEU A 510 -2.68 22.88 6.35
C LEU A 510 -3.54 23.12 5.10
N ASP A 511 -4.70 23.75 5.25
CA ASP A 511 -5.56 24.17 4.14
C ASP A 511 -4.82 25.15 3.21
N SER A 512 -3.99 26.03 3.78
CA SER A 512 -3.16 26.99 3.02
C SER A 512 -2.02 26.35 2.22
N LEU A 513 -1.59 25.13 2.60
CA LEU A 513 -0.66 24.33 1.79
C LEU A 513 -1.35 23.68 0.58
N GLU A 514 -2.65 23.89 0.40
CA GLU A 514 -3.48 23.31 -0.67
C GLU A 514 -3.36 21.77 -0.67
N LEU A 515 -3.27 21.18 0.55
CA LEU A 515 -3.16 19.75 0.80
C LEU A 515 -4.51 19.08 0.73
N THR A 516 -4.99 18.85 -0.46
CA THR A 516 -6.23 18.10 -0.66
C THR A 516 -5.93 16.81 -1.42
N PHE A 517 -6.21 15.69 -0.77
CA PHE A 517 -6.28 14.38 -1.40
C PHE A 517 -7.60 13.73 -1.01
N ASP A 518 -8.28 13.24 -2.02
CA ASP A 518 -9.21 12.12 -1.95
C ASP A 518 -8.71 11.10 -3.01
N GLU A 519 -9.17 9.88 -2.97
CA GLU A 519 -9.24 8.96 -4.09
C GLU A 519 -9.98 7.78 -3.47
N ASP A 520 -11.31 7.93 -3.49
CA ASP A 520 -12.34 6.94 -3.37
C ASP A 520 -11.93 5.55 -2.89
N LEU A 521 -12.28 5.33 -1.62
CA LEU A 521 -13.09 4.17 -1.26
C LEU A 521 -14.58 4.30 -1.62
N TYR A 522 -14.98 5.33 -2.37
CA TYR A 522 -16.38 5.62 -2.66
C TYR A 522 -16.62 6.16 -4.08
N ALA A 523 -16.86 5.28 -5.04
CA ALA A 523 -17.65 5.67 -6.21
C ALA A 523 -18.94 4.84 -6.29
N LYS A 524 -20.05 5.58 -6.38
CA LYS A 524 -21.45 5.20 -6.64
C LYS A 524 -22.28 4.68 -5.46
N SER A 525 -22.91 5.61 -4.75
CA SER A 525 -24.37 5.51 -4.56
C SER A 525 -24.98 6.67 -5.32
N ASP A 526 -25.91 6.36 -6.22
CA ASP A 526 -26.69 7.36 -6.94
C ASP A 526 -27.31 8.38 -5.97
N GLU A 527 -27.60 9.57 -6.52
CA GLU A 527 -28.46 10.59 -5.94
C GLU A 527 -29.86 10.01 -5.71
N THR A 528 -30.03 9.27 -4.62
CA THR A 528 -31.28 8.98 -3.90
C THR A 528 -30.97 8.10 -2.68
N SER A 529 -30.12 8.56 -1.76
CA SER A 529 -30.27 8.15 -0.36
C SER A 529 -29.67 9.17 0.58
N LYS A 530 -30.55 9.86 1.31
CA LYS A 530 -30.21 10.45 2.60
C LYS A 530 -30.00 9.30 3.61
N ASN A 531 -28.93 8.52 3.46
CA ASN A 531 -28.53 7.55 4.47
C ASN A 531 -27.36 8.14 5.26
N ASN A 532 -27.69 9.07 6.16
CA ASN A 532 -26.99 9.08 7.44
C ASN A 532 -27.06 7.65 7.96
N TYR A 533 -25.93 6.96 8.14
CA TYR A 533 -25.94 5.77 8.99
C TYR A 533 -26.49 6.24 10.33
N PRO A 534 -27.66 5.77 10.79
CA PRO A 534 -28.16 6.20 12.07
C PRO A 534 -27.16 5.69 13.10
N ILE A 535 -26.47 6.62 13.76
CA ILE A 535 -26.13 6.42 15.16
C ILE A 535 -27.49 6.12 15.79
N LEU A 536 -27.69 4.86 16.15
CA LEU A 536 -28.87 4.37 16.85
C LEU A 536 -28.84 5.03 18.24
N LEU A 537 -29.28 6.28 18.29
CA LEU A 537 -29.71 6.94 19.50
C LEU A 537 -30.95 6.16 19.95
N TYR A 538 -30.74 5.33 20.98
CA TYR A 538 -31.84 4.84 21.81
C TYR A 538 -32.37 6.05 22.60
N SER A 539 -33.17 6.88 21.94
CA SER A 539 -34.06 7.81 22.61
C SER A 539 -35.41 7.12 22.72
N GLY A 540 -35.70 6.60 23.92
CA GLY A 540 -37.08 6.44 24.31
C GLY A 540 -37.70 7.83 24.37
N GLU A 541 -38.43 8.23 23.33
CA GLU A 541 -39.37 9.33 23.46
C GLU A 541 -40.71 8.77 23.92
N LYS A 542 -41.11 9.15 25.13
CA LYS A 542 -42.50 9.58 25.33
C LYS A 542 -42.57 11.04 24.89
N ASN A 543 -43.23 11.23 23.76
CA ASN A 543 -44.01 12.38 23.31
C ASN A 543 -43.52 13.81 23.63
N ASN A 544 -43.31 14.49 22.50
CA ASN A 544 -43.84 15.81 22.11
C ASN A 544 -43.11 17.09 22.53
N THR A 545 -42.92 17.88 21.46
CA THR A 545 -42.76 19.33 21.34
C THR A 545 -41.38 19.94 21.64
N ILE A 546 -40.67 20.26 20.55
CA ILE A 546 -39.77 21.42 20.49
C ILE A 546 -40.45 22.48 19.62
N VAL A 547 -40.72 23.65 20.22
CA VAL A 547 -40.92 24.90 19.47
C VAL A 547 -39.55 25.58 19.32
N SER A 548 -39.37 26.17 18.14
CA SER A 548 -38.19 26.74 17.52
C SER A 548 -37.43 27.82 18.30
N VAL A 549 -36.12 27.85 18.04
CA VAL A 549 -35.14 28.89 18.36
C VAL A 549 -35.55 30.25 17.82
N SER A 550 -35.30 31.33 18.57
CA SER A 550 -34.71 32.57 18.04
C SER A 550 -34.04 33.44 19.12
N PRO A 551 -33.05 34.27 18.74
CA PRO A 551 -32.02 34.80 19.62
C PRO A 551 -32.23 36.28 19.98
N ASN A 552 -31.73 36.71 21.15
CA ASN A 552 -30.95 37.95 21.36
C ASN A 552 -30.97 38.45 22.82
N SER A 553 -29.80 38.97 23.22
CA SER A 553 -29.58 40.22 23.96
C SER A 553 -29.99 40.39 25.45
N ILE A 554 -28.96 40.69 26.27
CA ILE A 554 -28.81 41.90 27.10
C ILE A 554 -29.48 41.95 28.50
N ILE A 555 -28.61 42.13 29.51
CA ILE A 555 -28.70 42.87 30.81
C ILE A 555 -29.67 42.39 31.92
N GLY A 556 -29.13 42.33 33.16
CA GLY A 556 -29.78 42.98 34.32
C GLY A 556 -30.29 42.10 35.47
N SER A 557 -29.53 42.09 36.58
CA SER A 557 -29.92 42.36 37.98
C SER A 557 -31.19 41.78 38.67
N THR A 558 -31.02 41.54 39.99
CA THR A 558 -32.00 41.66 41.12
C THR A 558 -33.10 40.59 41.21
N SER A 559 -33.07 39.67 42.19
CA SER A 559 -33.46 39.74 43.63
C SER A 559 -34.94 39.45 43.92
N ASN A 560 -35.12 38.51 44.86
CA ASN A 560 -36.17 38.42 45.89
C ASN A 560 -37.58 37.85 45.60
N THR A 561 -37.89 36.86 46.46
CA THR A 561 -39.09 36.68 47.32
C THR A 561 -40.38 36.05 46.78
N SER A 562 -40.65 34.85 47.36
CA SER A 562 -41.88 34.40 48.04
C SER A 562 -43.23 34.41 47.30
N ILE A 563 -43.95 33.28 47.36
CA ILE A 563 -45.23 33.10 48.08
C ILE A 563 -45.81 31.71 47.74
N SER A 564 -46.06 30.93 48.79
CA SER A 564 -47.04 29.82 48.88
C SER A 564 -48.26 30.38 49.65
N PRO A 565 -49.48 29.77 49.73
CA PRO A 565 -49.70 28.36 50.12
C PRO A 565 -51.09 27.74 49.71
N THR A 566 -51.44 26.63 50.37
CA THR A 566 -52.76 25.96 50.51
C THR A 566 -53.16 25.03 49.34
N SER A 567 -53.64 23.79 49.53
CA SER A 567 -54.32 23.14 50.67
C SER A 567 -54.19 21.60 50.59
N SER A 568 -54.21 20.97 51.76
CA SER A 568 -54.27 19.50 52.04
C SER A 568 -55.69 19.11 52.50
N PRO A 569 -56.13 17.82 52.51
CA PRO A 569 -55.81 16.95 53.66
C PRO A 569 -55.76 15.40 53.44
N LYS A 570 -54.88 14.75 54.24
CA LYS A 570 -54.99 13.46 55.03
C LYS A 570 -55.38 12.15 54.31
N ALA A 571 -54.89 10.94 54.61
CA ALA A 571 -53.96 10.35 55.59
C ALA A 571 -53.59 8.91 55.09
N SER A 572 -52.39 8.36 55.34
CA SER A 572 -52.14 7.36 56.41
C SER A 572 -50.67 6.88 56.43
N LEU A 573 -50.22 6.45 57.61
CA LEU A 573 -48.85 6.27 58.10
C LEU A 573 -48.14 4.96 57.65
N SER A 574 -46.87 5.05 57.19
CA SER A 574 -45.58 4.56 57.82
C SER A 574 -45.23 3.05 57.68
N PRO A 575 -43.95 2.59 57.82
CA PRO A 575 -42.70 3.32 58.12
C PRO A 575 -41.49 3.01 57.19
N LYS A 576 -40.42 3.78 57.41
CA LYS A 576 -39.08 3.79 56.81
C LYS A 576 -38.34 2.44 56.87
N THR A 577 -37.50 2.18 55.86
CA THR A 577 -36.26 1.40 55.99
C THR A 577 -35.12 2.01 55.16
N SER A 578 -34.08 2.41 55.92
CA SER A 578 -32.65 2.63 55.64
C SER A 578 -32.08 2.52 54.22
N LEU A 579 -31.25 3.53 53.88
CA LEU A 579 -30.18 3.45 52.88
C LEU A 579 -29.28 2.24 53.12
N SER A 580 -29.00 1.46 52.06
CA SER A 580 -27.99 0.41 52.05
C SER A 580 -26.69 0.88 51.38
N PRO A 581 -25.52 0.41 51.85
CA PRO A 581 -24.22 0.84 51.34
C PRO A 581 -23.87 0.14 50.01
N SER A 582 -23.04 0.81 49.21
CA SER A 582 -22.44 0.27 47.98
C SER A 582 -21.79 -1.10 48.21
N PRO A 583 -21.99 -2.10 47.33
CA PRO A 583 -21.48 -3.44 47.57
C PRO A 583 -19.96 -3.52 47.40
N SER A 584 -19.31 -4.28 48.27
CA SER A 584 -17.89 -4.64 48.20
C SER A 584 -17.59 -5.58 47.03
N LEU A 585 -16.34 -5.55 46.55
CA LEU A 585 -15.84 -6.31 45.40
C LEU A 585 -16.09 -7.84 45.47
N SER A 586 -16.27 -8.38 46.69
CA SER A 586 -16.58 -9.79 46.94
C SER A 586 -18.00 -10.23 46.52
N ALA A 587 -18.93 -9.29 46.33
CA ALA A 587 -20.32 -9.60 45.93
C ALA A 587 -20.53 -9.75 44.41
N LEU A 588 -19.50 -9.52 43.58
CA LEU A 588 -19.57 -9.64 42.11
C LEU A 588 -19.43 -11.09 41.59
N GLN A 589 -19.42 -12.09 42.48
CA GLN A 589 -19.07 -13.48 42.16
C GLN A 589 -20.13 -14.28 41.37
N THR A 590 -21.18 -13.65 40.83
CA THR A 590 -22.19 -14.29 39.97
C THR A 590 -22.60 -13.42 38.77
N ALA A 591 -21.69 -12.64 38.20
CA ALA A 591 -21.93 -11.87 36.98
C ALA A 591 -21.62 -12.65 35.68
N ASN A 592 -22.04 -13.92 35.60
CA ASN A 592 -22.03 -14.66 34.33
C ASN A 592 -23.47 -14.91 33.86
N PRO A 593 -23.80 -14.59 32.60
CA PRO A 593 -25.15 -14.84 32.12
C PRO A 593 -25.38 -16.35 32.02
N LEU A 594 -26.52 -16.84 32.53
CA LEU A 594 -26.90 -18.25 32.42
C LEU A 594 -27.29 -18.65 30.98
N LYS A 595 -27.48 -17.67 30.09
CA LYS A 595 -27.90 -17.85 28.70
C LYS A 595 -27.25 -16.81 27.78
N LYS A 596 -27.06 -17.15 26.51
CA LYS A 596 -26.59 -16.24 25.45
C LYS A 596 -27.68 -15.20 25.12
N PHE A 597 -27.30 -13.92 25.04
CA PHE A 597 -28.19 -12.81 24.70
C PHE A 597 -27.99 -12.38 23.24
N ASP A 598 -29.02 -11.78 22.65
CA ASP A 598 -28.85 -11.02 21.40
C ASP A 598 -27.97 -9.77 21.64
N PHE A 599 -27.68 -9.03 20.57
CA PHE A 599 -26.75 -7.91 20.63
C PHE A 599 -27.20 -6.82 21.62
N ILE A 600 -28.48 -6.43 21.62
CA ILE A 600 -28.99 -5.32 22.44
C ILE A 600 -29.04 -5.75 23.90
N ASN A 601 -29.60 -6.91 24.20
CA ASN A 601 -29.69 -7.42 25.57
C ASN A 601 -28.29 -7.66 26.17
N MET A 602 -27.32 -8.07 25.36
CA MET A 602 -25.93 -8.17 25.82
C MET A 602 -25.35 -6.82 26.22
N ARG A 603 -25.64 -5.75 25.47
CA ARG A 603 -25.19 -4.39 25.82
C ARG A 603 -25.72 -3.96 27.19
N ASP A 604 -27.02 -4.13 27.39
CA ASP A 604 -27.68 -3.77 28.65
C ASP A 604 -27.14 -4.59 29.82
N TYR A 605 -26.92 -5.88 29.60
CA TYR A 605 -26.29 -6.75 30.59
C TYR A 605 -24.91 -6.24 31.02
N ILE A 606 -24.00 -5.95 30.07
CA ILE A 606 -22.66 -5.48 30.39
C ILE A 606 -22.69 -4.13 31.11
N LYS A 607 -23.54 -3.21 30.65
CA LYS A 607 -23.71 -1.90 31.26
C LYS A 607 -24.13 -1.98 32.72
N ASN A 608 -24.96 -2.96 33.09
CA ASN A 608 -25.49 -3.11 34.44
C ASN A 608 -24.56 -3.98 35.32
N ALA A 609 -24.12 -5.13 34.84
CA ALA A 609 -23.34 -6.10 35.61
C ALA A 609 -21.88 -5.67 35.82
N TYR A 610 -21.33 -4.85 34.91
CA TYR A 610 -19.92 -4.41 34.95
C TYR A 610 -19.79 -2.88 35.08
N ALA A 611 -20.78 -2.21 35.68
CA ALA A 611 -20.79 -0.75 35.88
C ALA A 611 -19.67 -0.22 36.80
N HIS A 612 -18.98 -1.11 37.53
CA HIS A 612 -17.94 -0.75 38.48
C HIS A 612 -16.76 -0.03 37.81
N LYS A 613 -16.20 0.97 38.52
CA LYS A 613 -15.09 1.80 38.02
C LYS A 613 -13.85 1.00 37.60
N ASP A 614 -13.62 -0.16 38.21
CA ASP A 614 -12.48 -1.03 37.88
C ASP A 614 -12.51 -1.59 36.46
N PHE A 615 -13.68 -1.65 35.83
CA PHE A 615 -13.85 -2.20 34.48
C PHE A 615 -13.95 -1.11 33.40
N LYS A 616 -14.16 0.14 33.82
CA LYS A 616 -14.45 1.26 32.92
C LYS A 616 -13.21 2.14 32.71
N TRP A 617 -12.94 2.51 31.47
CA TRP A 617 -11.92 3.50 31.16
C TRP A 617 -12.43 4.91 31.49
N GLU A 618 -11.63 5.69 32.21
CA GLU A 618 -11.91 7.08 32.52
C GLU A 618 -11.78 7.98 31.27
N LYS A 619 -12.28 9.22 31.34
CA LYS A 619 -12.07 10.18 30.26
C LYS A 619 -10.57 10.47 30.16
N MET A 620 -10.04 10.43 28.94
CA MET A 620 -8.61 10.60 28.72
C MET A 620 -8.21 12.07 28.83
N GLU A 621 -7.13 12.33 29.56
CA GLU A 621 -6.41 13.60 29.59
C GLU A 621 -5.10 13.45 28.82
N ILE A 622 -4.83 14.32 27.85
CA ILE A 622 -3.57 14.27 27.09
C ILE A 622 -2.43 14.77 27.98
N LYS A 623 -1.71 13.83 28.60
CA LYS A 623 -0.49 14.09 29.38
C LYS A 623 0.53 12.96 29.15
N ASN A 624 1.80 13.26 29.34
CA ASN A 624 2.85 12.26 29.17
C ASN A 624 2.83 11.23 30.31
N ASN A 625 2.32 10.03 30.04
CA ASN A 625 2.24 8.93 30.99
C ASN A 625 3.43 7.95 30.89
N CYS A 626 4.52 8.35 30.23
CA CYS A 626 5.72 7.53 30.00
C CYS A 626 6.93 7.93 30.85
N ILE A 627 6.72 8.80 31.84
CA ILE A 627 7.73 9.23 32.82
C ILE A 627 7.88 8.12 33.86
N ALA A 628 9.13 7.75 34.18
CA ALA A 628 9.39 6.76 35.22
C ALA A 628 9.02 7.36 36.58
N ASN A 629 8.12 6.72 37.32
CA ASN A 629 7.79 7.13 38.68
C ASN A 629 8.89 6.59 39.62
N PRO A 630 9.70 7.44 40.28
CA PRO A 630 10.81 7.00 41.14
C PRO A 630 10.37 6.08 42.29
N ASN A 631 9.09 6.19 42.68
CA ASN A 631 8.50 5.47 43.80
C ASN A 631 7.70 4.21 43.39
N ALA A 632 7.63 3.87 42.09
CA ALA A 632 6.96 2.66 41.65
C ALA A 632 7.90 1.45 41.82
N GLN A 633 7.53 0.49 42.67
CA GLN A 633 8.18 -0.82 42.71
C GLN A 633 8.09 -1.45 41.31
N ALA A 634 9.21 -1.51 40.60
CA ALA A 634 9.30 -1.72 39.15
C ALA A 634 8.79 -3.08 38.62
N ASN A 635 8.26 -3.96 39.47
CA ASN A 635 7.99 -5.37 39.13
C ASN A 635 6.54 -5.84 39.40
N VAL A 636 5.61 -4.96 39.78
CA VAL A 636 4.21 -5.34 40.02
C VAL A 636 3.27 -4.61 39.05
N ILE A 637 2.83 -5.31 38.00
CA ILE A 637 1.82 -4.79 37.06
C ILE A 637 0.44 -4.76 37.72
N SER A 638 -0.25 -3.63 37.62
CA SER A 638 -1.71 -3.56 37.81
C SER A 638 -2.40 -3.82 36.48
N LEU A 639 -3.35 -4.74 36.45
CA LEU A 639 -4.19 -4.96 35.27
C LEU A 639 -5.00 -3.69 34.93
N ASN A 640 -5.11 -3.39 33.65
CA ASN A 640 -5.95 -2.29 33.15
C ASN A 640 -7.45 -2.66 33.20
N PRO A 641 -8.38 -1.69 33.03
CA PRO A 641 -9.81 -1.96 33.18
C PRO A 641 -10.36 -3.05 32.26
N THR A 642 -9.94 -3.08 30.99
CA THR A 642 -10.33 -4.14 30.04
C THR A 642 -9.75 -5.51 30.45
N GLN A 643 -8.51 -5.56 30.92
CA GLN A 643 -7.91 -6.80 31.43
C GLN A 643 -8.68 -7.34 32.62
N LYS A 644 -9.01 -6.48 33.60
CA LYS A 644 -9.85 -6.84 34.75
C LYS A 644 -11.23 -7.32 34.28
N PHE A 645 -11.85 -6.65 33.31
CA PHE A 645 -13.13 -7.08 32.77
C PHE A 645 -13.05 -8.51 32.20
N ILE A 646 -12.07 -8.78 31.35
CA ILE A 646 -11.91 -10.09 30.68
C ILE A 646 -11.69 -11.22 31.68
N THR A 647 -10.90 -11.00 32.75
CA THR A 647 -10.64 -12.03 33.77
C THR A 647 -11.89 -12.40 34.57
N HIS A 648 -12.92 -11.55 34.59
CA HIS A 648 -14.20 -11.81 35.27
C HIS A 648 -15.28 -12.29 34.29
N TYR A 649 -15.30 -11.75 33.07
CA TYR A 649 -16.28 -12.09 32.04
C TYR A 649 -16.05 -13.47 31.40
N PHE A 650 -14.80 -13.82 31.12
CA PHE A 650 -14.45 -15.08 30.49
C PHE A 650 -13.82 -16.04 31.49
N THR A 651 -14.67 -16.87 32.09
CA THR A 651 -14.34 -17.81 33.16
C THR A 651 -14.86 -19.22 32.81
N PRO A 652 -14.49 -20.27 33.57
CA PRO A 652 -14.98 -21.63 33.36
C PRO A 652 -16.51 -21.73 33.27
N SER A 653 -17.24 -21.00 34.11
CA SER A 653 -18.71 -20.98 34.15
C SER A 653 -19.37 -20.12 33.06
N SER A 654 -18.60 -19.35 32.27
CA SER A 654 -19.13 -18.54 31.17
C SER A 654 -19.93 -19.41 30.16
N PRO A 655 -21.08 -18.96 29.65
CA PRO A 655 -21.81 -19.71 28.62
C PRO A 655 -21.10 -19.68 27.27
N PHE A 656 -20.12 -18.78 27.10
CA PHE A 656 -19.33 -18.66 25.88
C PHE A 656 -18.22 -19.70 25.85
N LYS A 657 -18.08 -20.38 24.70
CA LYS A 657 -16.99 -21.33 24.43
C LYS A 657 -15.70 -20.65 24.00
N GLY A 658 -15.76 -19.38 23.61
CA GLY A 658 -14.54 -18.63 23.39
C GLY A 658 -14.74 -17.12 23.40
N LEU A 659 -13.61 -16.42 23.36
CA LEU A 659 -13.52 -14.98 23.29
C LEU A 659 -12.37 -14.59 22.36
N LEU A 660 -12.65 -13.72 21.39
CA LEU A 660 -11.66 -13.09 20.52
C LEU A 660 -11.25 -11.74 21.13
N LEU A 661 -10.00 -11.64 21.54
CA LEU A 661 -9.36 -10.38 21.91
C LEU A 661 -8.84 -9.70 20.65
N TRP A 662 -9.69 -8.89 20.02
CA TRP A 662 -9.30 -8.00 18.93
C TRP A 662 -8.68 -6.73 19.51
N HIS A 663 -7.46 -6.88 20.02
CA HIS A 663 -6.76 -5.80 20.70
C HIS A 663 -5.53 -5.37 19.93
N SER A 664 -5.37 -4.05 19.75
CA SER A 664 -4.20 -3.41 19.14
C SER A 664 -2.87 -3.83 19.79
N VAL A 665 -1.76 -3.55 19.12
CA VAL A 665 -0.43 -3.87 19.68
C VAL A 665 -0.14 -3.03 20.94
N GLY A 666 0.58 -3.59 21.90
CA GLY A 666 0.95 -2.87 23.14
C GLY A 666 -0.16 -2.76 24.21
N THR A 667 -1.34 -3.36 23.99
CA THR A 667 -2.42 -3.40 25.00
C THR A 667 -2.22 -4.40 26.14
N GLY A 668 -1.18 -5.23 26.06
CA GLY A 668 -0.90 -6.28 27.04
C GLY A 668 -1.70 -7.58 26.84
N LYS A 669 -2.04 -7.95 25.59
CA LYS A 669 -2.75 -9.22 25.26
C LYS A 669 -2.18 -10.45 25.95
N THR A 670 -0.86 -10.64 25.91
CA THR A 670 -0.19 -11.77 26.56
C THR A 670 -0.44 -11.78 28.07
N CYS A 671 -0.37 -10.61 28.71
CA CYS A 671 -0.71 -10.45 30.13
C CYS A 671 -2.18 -10.78 30.40
N THR A 672 -3.10 -10.33 29.53
CA THR A 672 -4.53 -10.66 29.60
C THR A 672 -4.74 -12.18 29.57
N GLY A 673 -4.13 -12.90 28.62
CA GLY A 673 -4.28 -14.35 28.52
C GLY A 673 -3.76 -15.10 29.75
N ILE A 674 -2.59 -14.71 30.27
CA ILE A 674 -2.03 -15.29 31.50
C ILE A 674 -2.93 -15.00 32.71
N ALA A 675 -3.38 -13.75 32.84
CA ALA A 675 -4.25 -13.34 33.93
C ALA A 675 -5.60 -14.08 33.89
N THR A 676 -6.22 -14.22 32.72
CA THR A 676 -7.49 -14.96 32.55
C THR A 676 -7.34 -16.43 32.87
N ALA A 677 -6.24 -17.06 32.43
CA ALA A 677 -5.97 -18.46 32.78
C ALA A 677 -5.82 -18.66 34.29
N THR A 678 -5.09 -17.75 34.95
CA THR A 678 -4.69 -17.91 36.35
C THR A 678 -5.69 -17.31 37.35
N SER A 679 -6.66 -16.51 36.90
CA SER A 679 -7.72 -15.97 37.74
C SER A 679 -8.73 -17.04 38.16
N SER A 680 -9.08 -17.95 37.25
CA SER A 680 -10.15 -18.92 37.47
C SER A 680 -9.94 -20.29 36.83
N PHE A 681 -9.41 -20.37 35.60
CA PHE A 681 -9.30 -21.65 34.89
C PHE A 681 -8.34 -22.63 35.57
N ASP A 682 -7.15 -22.14 35.95
CA ASP A 682 -6.14 -22.94 36.64
C ASP A 682 -6.68 -23.49 37.98
N ASN A 683 -7.47 -22.68 38.70
CA ASN A 683 -8.08 -23.06 39.98
C ASN A 683 -9.22 -24.07 39.83
N ASP A 684 -9.91 -24.08 38.69
CA ASP A 684 -11.01 -25.01 38.37
C ASP A 684 -10.52 -26.28 37.63
N ASP A 685 -9.24 -26.61 37.77
CA ASP A 685 -8.57 -27.77 37.18
C ASP A 685 -8.59 -27.82 35.64
N TYR A 686 -8.63 -26.67 34.97
CA TYR A 686 -8.48 -26.64 33.51
C TYR A 686 -7.02 -26.78 33.10
N SER A 687 -6.74 -27.68 32.16
CA SER A 687 -5.42 -27.71 31.50
C SER A 687 -5.23 -26.44 30.66
N ILE A 688 -4.11 -25.74 30.84
CA ILE A 688 -3.81 -24.48 30.14
C ILE A 688 -2.85 -24.76 28.98
N LEU A 689 -3.34 -24.57 27.76
CA LEU A 689 -2.61 -24.83 26.52
C LEU A 689 -2.34 -23.52 25.77
N TRP A 690 -1.07 -23.10 25.70
CA TRP A 690 -0.68 -21.87 25.00
C TRP A 690 -0.06 -22.18 23.63
N VAL A 691 -0.66 -21.64 22.57
CA VAL A 691 -0.18 -21.76 21.18
C VAL A 691 0.29 -20.39 20.69
N THR A 692 1.54 -20.30 20.25
CA THR A 692 2.11 -19.07 19.67
C THR A 692 3.18 -19.42 18.62
N ARG A 693 3.87 -18.43 18.05
CA ARG A 693 5.00 -18.69 17.14
C ARG A 693 6.22 -19.17 17.91
N THR A 694 7.08 -19.98 17.27
CA THR A 694 8.33 -20.45 17.88
C THR A 694 9.19 -19.31 18.43
N THR A 695 9.20 -18.17 17.72
CA THR A 695 9.97 -16.96 18.09
C THR A 695 9.38 -16.19 19.27
N LEU A 696 8.12 -16.41 19.64
CA LEU A 696 7.41 -15.66 20.70
C LEU A 696 7.24 -16.48 21.99
N LYS A 697 7.67 -17.74 22.01
CA LYS A 697 7.54 -18.59 23.21
C LYS A 697 8.27 -18.02 24.44
N SER A 698 9.43 -17.40 24.23
CA SER A 698 10.17 -16.75 25.32
C SER A 698 9.40 -15.57 25.91
N ASP A 699 8.61 -14.88 25.10
CA ASP A 699 7.87 -13.70 25.54
C ASP A 699 6.73 -14.08 26.49
N VAL A 700 6.13 -15.27 26.33
CA VAL A 700 5.15 -15.81 27.28
C VAL A 700 5.78 -15.92 28.68
N TRP A 701 6.97 -16.52 28.79
CA TRP A 701 7.68 -16.66 30.06
C TRP A 701 8.12 -15.33 30.66
N LYS A 702 8.56 -14.38 29.81
CA LYS A 702 8.90 -13.02 30.23
C LYS A 702 7.68 -12.31 30.83
N ASN A 703 6.52 -12.36 30.17
CA ASN A 703 5.30 -11.75 30.69
C ASN A 703 4.84 -12.44 31.99
N MET A 704 5.02 -13.75 32.08
CA MET A 704 4.63 -14.54 33.25
C MET A 704 5.46 -14.24 34.50
N PHE A 705 6.79 -14.20 34.36
CA PHE A 705 7.70 -14.17 35.51
C PHE A 705 8.42 -12.84 35.71
N ASP A 706 8.73 -12.11 34.64
CA ASP A 706 9.44 -10.83 34.76
C ASP A 706 8.46 -9.67 34.92
N GLN A 707 7.35 -9.70 34.18
CA GLN A 707 6.27 -8.72 34.31
C GLN A 707 5.18 -9.16 35.31
N VAL A 708 5.26 -10.39 35.80
CA VAL A 708 4.39 -10.97 36.83
C VAL A 708 2.89 -10.84 36.49
N CYS A 709 2.48 -11.28 35.31
CA CYS A 709 1.07 -11.32 34.91
C CYS A 709 0.29 -12.52 35.48
N HIS A 710 0.97 -13.47 36.12
CA HIS A 710 0.36 -14.64 36.75
C HIS A 710 -0.20 -14.27 38.12
N LEU A 711 -1.52 -14.23 38.27
CA LEU A 711 -2.17 -13.63 39.44
C LEU A 711 -1.88 -14.37 40.75
N VAL A 712 -1.79 -15.70 40.71
CA VAL A 712 -1.39 -16.51 41.89
C VAL A 712 0.05 -16.23 42.32
N ILE A 713 0.98 -16.11 41.36
CA ILE A 713 2.38 -15.77 41.68
C ILE A 713 2.46 -14.33 42.20
N LEU A 714 1.70 -13.41 41.61
CA LEU A 714 1.63 -12.03 42.06
C LEU A 714 1.16 -11.94 43.52
N ASP A 715 0.14 -12.70 43.90
CA ASP A 715 -0.32 -12.80 45.29
C ASP A 715 0.76 -13.38 46.22
N LYS A 716 1.46 -14.44 45.80
CA LYS A 716 2.60 -14.99 46.55
C LYS A 716 3.73 -13.99 46.73
N ILE A 717 4.05 -13.19 45.71
CA ILE A 717 5.08 -12.13 45.80
C ILE A 717 4.63 -11.04 46.78
N LYS A 718 3.36 -10.62 46.74
CA LYS A 718 2.79 -9.69 47.72
C LYS A 718 2.85 -10.23 49.15
N LYS A 719 2.80 -11.56 49.31
CA LYS A 719 2.98 -12.28 50.58
C LYS A 719 4.44 -12.59 50.94
N GLY A 720 5.42 -12.09 50.17
CA GLY A 720 6.85 -12.19 50.48
C GLY A 720 7.66 -13.22 49.67
N LEU A 721 7.08 -13.85 48.63
CA LEU A 721 7.85 -14.74 47.75
C LEU A 721 8.92 -13.96 46.96
N ILE A 722 10.16 -14.42 47.06
CA ILE A 722 11.28 -13.92 46.24
C ILE A 722 11.37 -14.78 44.97
N MET A 723 11.26 -14.13 43.81
CA MET A 723 11.34 -14.83 42.52
C MET A 723 12.75 -15.37 42.26
N PRO A 724 12.92 -16.69 42.02
CA PRO A 724 14.23 -17.26 41.66
C PRO A 724 14.80 -16.61 40.39
N THR A 725 16.12 -16.60 40.22
CA THR A 725 16.75 -16.11 38.96
C THR A 725 16.71 -17.16 37.85
N ASP A 726 16.81 -18.44 38.20
CA ASP A 726 16.77 -19.57 37.26
C ASP A 726 15.36 -19.88 36.74
N ILE A 727 15.24 -20.07 35.43
CA ILE A 727 13.94 -20.28 34.77
C ILE A 727 13.33 -21.65 35.09
N ALA A 728 14.14 -22.69 35.33
CA ALA A 728 13.61 -24.01 35.67
C ALA A 728 12.98 -23.98 37.07
N LYS A 729 13.62 -23.32 38.04
CA LYS A 729 13.04 -23.06 39.36
C LYS A 729 11.78 -22.20 39.30
N ARG A 730 11.73 -21.19 38.43
CA ARG A 730 10.50 -20.39 38.22
C ARG A 730 9.34 -21.24 37.71
N LYS A 731 9.60 -22.16 36.78
CA LYS A 731 8.58 -23.07 36.23
C LYS A 731 8.02 -24.03 37.28
N GLN A 732 8.77 -24.39 38.31
CA GLN A 732 8.28 -25.21 39.42
C GLN A 732 7.23 -24.49 40.28
N LEU A 733 7.11 -23.15 40.18
CA LEU A 733 6.07 -22.37 40.88
C LEU A 733 4.68 -22.50 40.21
N LEU A 734 4.63 -23.01 38.98
CA LEU A 734 3.41 -23.18 38.22
C LEU A 734 2.66 -24.43 38.66
N SER A 735 1.35 -24.41 38.51
CA SER A 735 0.52 -25.60 38.72
C SER A 735 0.87 -26.68 37.68
N LYS A 736 0.52 -27.93 37.99
CA LYS A 736 0.56 -29.02 37.00
C LYS A 736 -0.35 -28.76 35.80
N ASN A 737 -1.34 -27.88 35.92
CA ASN A 737 -2.32 -27.59 34.88
C ASN A 737 -1.72 -26.74 33.76
N TRP A 738 -0.68 -25.94 34.04
CA TRP A 738 0.02 -25.14 33.04
C TRP A 738 0.99 -25.98 32.20
N LEU A 739 0.74 -26.08 30.89
CA LEU A 739 1.59 -26.83 29.96
C LEU A 739 2.62 -25.94 29.27
N GLU A 740 3.69 -26.55 28.76
CA GLU A 740 4.73 -25.81 28.01
C GLU A 740 4.15 -25.17 26.73
N PRO A 741 4.41 -23.86 26.48
CA PRO A 741 3.96 -23.19 25.27
C PRO A 741 4.44 -23.87 23.99
N MET A 742 3.54 -24.06 23.05
CA MET A 742 3.78 -24.80 21.82
C MET A 742 3.66 -23.94 20.57
N SER A 743 4.30 -24.39 19.49
CA SER A 743 4.12 -23.77 18.18
C SER A 743 2.84 -24.25 17.51
N TYR A 744 2.32 -23.51 16.53
CA TYR A 744 1.21 -23.96 15.67
C TYR A 744 1.42 -25.37 15.07
N LYS A 745 2.65 -25.65 14.60
CA LYS A 745 3.02 -27.00 14.13
C LYS A 745 2.90 -28.06 15.23
N GLN A 746 3.39 -27.76 16.43
CA GLN A 746 3.34 -28.69 17.56
C GLN A 746 1.90 -28.90 18.04
N PHE A 747 1.07 -27.88 17.95
CA PHE A 747 -0.36 -27.98 18.17
C PHE A 747 -0.99 -28.94 17.14
N SER A 748 -0.74 -28.77 15.84
CA SER A 748 -1.22 -29.75 14.84
C SER A 748 -0.66 -31.16 15.03
N ASN A 749 0.58 -31.32 15.46
CA ASN A 749 1.13 -32.64 15.78
C ASN A 749 0.49 -33.27 17.02
N LEU A 750 0.12 -32.46 18.02
CA LEU A 750 -0.67 -32.90 19.18
C LEU A 750 -2.02 -33.43 18.69
N LEU A 751 -2.70 -32.68 17.82
CA LEU A 751 -3.96 -33.09 17.21
C LEU A 751 -3.81 -34.37 16.36
N ALA A 752 -2.62 -34.65 15.84
CA ALA A 752 -2.27 -35.86 15.10
C ALA A 752 -1.68 -37.00 15.97
N LYS A 753 -1.77 -36.93 17.31
CA LYS A 753 -1.28 -37.95 18.27
C LYS A 753 0.23 -38.17 18.27
N LYS A 754 1.03 -37.14 17.97
CA LYS A 754 2.50 -37.24 17.76
C LYS A 754 3.33 -36.39 18.74
N ASN A 755 2.81 -36.08 19.92
CA ASN A 755 3.47 -35.16 20.86
C ASN A 755 3.26 -35.57 22.32
N LYS A 756 4.25 -35.40 23.20
CA LYS A 756 4.18 -35.66 24.65
C LYS A 756 3.00 -34.98 25.34
N ILE A 757 2.59 -33.79 24.86
CA ILE A 757 1.43 -33.08 25.44
C ILE A 757 0.12 -33.81 25.12
N TYR A 758 0.02 -34.52 24.00
CA TYR A 758 -1.12 -35.38 23.71
C TYR A 758 -1.23 -36.48 24.78
N ASP A 759 -0.12 -37.13 25.14
CA ASP A 759 -0.13 -38.20 26.15
C ASP A 759 -0.55 -37.67 27.53
N ILE A 760 -0.09 -36.47 27.91
CA ILE A 760 -0.50 -35.80 29.15
C ILE A 760 -2.01 -35.53 29.16
N LEU A 761 -2.55 -34.96 28.07
CA LEU A 761 -3.98 -34.68 27.97
C LEU A 761 -4.81 -35.97 27.93
N LEU A 762 -4.33 -37.00 27.24
CA LEU A 762 -4.97 -38.31 27.20
C LEU A 762 -5.09 -38.95 28.59
N GLN A 763 -4.01 -38.88 29.38
CA GLN A 763 -3.98 -39.38 30.75
C GLN A 763 -4.91 -38.60 31.68
N ARG A 764 -5.03 -37.28 31.49
CA ARG A 764 -5.88 -36.41 32.32
C ARG A 764 -7.36 -36.51 31.97
N ASN A 765 -7.67 -36.50 30.69
CA ASN A 765 -9.01 -36.22 30.17
C ASN A 765 -9.69 -37.47 29.59
N GLY A 766 -8.92 -38.53 29.33
CA GLY A 766 -9.41 -39.76 28.69
C GLY A 766 -9.38 -39.68 27.16
N LYS A 767 -9.78 -40.79 26.53
CA LYS A 767 -9.73 -40.96 25.05
C LYS A 767 -10.93 -40.35 24.33
N GLU A 768 -12.04 -40.14 25.02
CA GLU A 768 -13.30 -39.66 24.43
C GLU A 768 -13.23 -38.18 24.04
N ASP A 769 -12.72 -37.33 24.94
CA ASP A 769 -12.44 -35.93 24.67
C ASP A 769 -11.12 -35.51 25.33
N ILE A 770 -10.04 -35.53 24.54
CA ILE A 770 -8.72 -35.12 25.02
C ILE A 770 -8.66 -33.63 25.40
N LEU A 771 -9.62 -32.80 24.96
CA LEU A 771 -9.67 -31.36 25.26
C LEU A 771 -10.68 -31.04 26.39
N LYS A 772 -11.25 -32.06 27.05
CA LYS A 772 -12.09 -31.87 28.23
C LYS A 772 -11.37 -30.98 29.26
N LYS A 773 -12.10 -30.02 29.83
CA LYS A 773 -11.60 -28.98 30.75
C LYS A 773 -10.24 -28.42 30.33
N THR A 774 -10.13 -27.97 29.08
CA THR A 774 -8.90 -27.37 28.55
C THR A 774 -9.14 -25.94 28.08
N LEU A 775 -8.37 -24.98 28.58
CA LEU A 775 -8.32 -23.62 28.06
C LEU A 775 -7.21 -23.54 27.00
N ILE A 776 -7.58 -23.27 25.77
CA ILE A 776 -6.65 -23.12 24.65
C ILE A 776 -6.51 -21.63 24.35
N ILE A 777 -5.31 -21.08 24.57
CA ILE A 777 -4.97 -19.70 24.28
C ILE A 777 -4.14 -19.68 23.00
N ILE A 778 -4.64 -18.97 21.98
CA ILE A 778 -3.96 -18.86 20.68
C ILE A 778 -3.56 -17.41 20.46
N ASP A 779 -2.26 -17.15 20.54
CA ASP A 779 -1.65 -15.85 20.30
C ASP A 779 -1.29 -15.69 18.82
N GLU A 780 -1.51 -14.50 18.26
CA GLU A 780 -1.49 -14.22 16.81
C GLU A 780 -2.50 -15.07 16.02
N ALA A 781 -3.72 -15.21 16.54
CA ALA A 781 -4.77 -16.11 16.02
C ALA A 781 -5.06 -15.98 14.52
N HIS A 782 -4.83 -14.80 13.91
CA HIS A 782 -4.95 -14.58 12.47
C HIS A 782 -4.07 -15.50 11.62
N LYS A 783 -3.03 -16.11 12.21
CA LYS A 783 -2.16 -17.09 11.56
C LYS A 783 -2.83 -18.46 11.33
N LEU A 784 -3.95 -18.76 12.00
CA LEU A 784 -4.66 -20.03 11.82
C LEU A 784 -5.20 -20.17 10.39
N TYR A 785 -5.84 -19.12 9.89
CA TYR A 785 -6.50 -19.10 8.58
C TYR A 785 -5.79 -18.22 7.56
N GLY A 786 -4.80 -17.43 7.97
CA GLY A 786 -3.99 -16.59 7.09
C GLY A 786 -2.99 -17.38 6.23
N GLY A 787 -2.67 -16.86 5.04
CA GLY A 787 -1.73 -17.49 4.10
C GLY A 787 -0.24 -17.34 4.44
N ASP A 788 0.09 -16.57 5.48
CA ASP A 788 1.43 -16.00 5.70
C ASP A 788 2.41 -16.92 6.45
N LEU A 789 1.94 -18.03 7.03
CA LEU A 789 2.81 -19.00 7.70
C LEU A 789 3.63 -19.78 6.67
N LYS A 790 4.91 -20.04 7.00
CA LYS A 790 5.76 -20.98 6.24
C LYS A 790 5.04 -22.32 6.14
N ALA A 791 5.14 -23.01 5.01
CA ALA A 791 4.47 -24.31 4.80
C ALA A 791 4.78 -25.32 5.92
N SER A 792 5.97 -25.27 6.51
CA SER A 792 6.39 -26.10 7.64
C SER A 792 5.74 -25.76 8.98
N GLU A 793 5.15 -24.58 9.13
CA GLU A 793 4.52 -24.05 10.35
C GLU A 793 2.98 -24.02 10.26
N ARG A 794 2.40 -24.26 9.07
CA ARG A 794 0.96 -24.19 8.84
C ARG A 794 0.22 -25.27 9.63
N PRO A 795 -0.79 -24.91 10.44
CA PRO A 795 -1.57 -25.91 11.15
C PRO A 795 -2.53 -26.65 10.21
N ASN A 796 -2.90 -27.87 10.57
CA ASN A 796 -4.05 -28.55 9.96
C ASN A 796 -5.32 -28.06 10.66
N THR A 797 -5.99 -27.07 10.06
CA THR A 797 -7.18 -26.43 10.62
C THR A 797 -8.38 -27.37 10.67
N THR A 798 -8.52 -28.30 9.73
CA THR A 798 -9.62 -29.27 9.68
C THR A 798 -9.62 -30.18 10.91
N ILE A 799 -8.47 -30.76 11.26
CA ILE A 799 -8.35 -31.63 12.45
C ILE A 799 -8.61 -30.82 13.73
N MET A 800 -8.15 -29.57 13.78
CA MET A 800 -8.38 -28.67 14.91
C MET A 800 -9.87 -28.39 15.12
N GLU A 801 -10.56 -28.01 14.05
CA GLU A 801 -12.00 -27.76 14.06
C GLU A 801 -12.79 -29.01 14.49
N GLU A 802 -12.40 -30.18 13.99
CA GLU A 802 -13.02 -31.45 14.34
C GLU A 802 -12.87 -31.76 15.84
N LEU A 803 -11.67 -31.62 16.40
CA LEU A 803 -11.43 -31.91 17.82
C LEU A 803 -12.14 -30.93 18.75
N ILE A 804 -12.14 -29.64 18.42
CA ILE A 804 -12.90 -28.62 19.15
C ILE A 804 -14.40 -28.96 19.13
N ARG A 805 -14.94 -29.31 17.95
CA ARG A 805 -16.33 -29.70 17.79
C ARG A 805 -16.68 -30.96 18.58
N THR A 806 -15.81 -31.97 18.57
CA THR A 806 -15.97 -33.19 19.37
C THR A 806 -16.03 -32.85 20.86
N SER A 807 -15.14 -31.98 21.34
CA SER A 807 -15.17 -31.54 22.73
C SER A 807 -16.49 -30.86 23.10
N TYR A 808 -17.00 -29.96 22.26
CA TYR A 808 -18.29 -29.29 22.48
C TYR A 808 -19.46 -30.28 22.56
N ASN A 809 -19.47 -31.27 21.67
CA ASN A 809 -20.55 -32.27 21.59
C ASN A 809 -20.52 -33.27 22.75
N VAL A 810 -19.33 -33.75 23.11
CA VAL A 810 -19.13 -34.80 24.13
C VAL A 810 -19.17 -34.20 25.54
N SER A 811 -18.29 -33.24 25.83
CA SER A 811 -18.08 -32.72 27.19
C SER A 811 -19.03 -31.59 27.57
N LYS A 812 -19.80 -31.02 26.63
CA LYS A 812 -20.82 -29.99 26.86
C LYS A 812 -20.33 -28.84 27.74
N HIS A 813 -20.72 -28.76 29.02
CA HIS A 813 -20.27 -27.70 29.94
C HIS A 813 -18.78 -27.78 30.26
N GLU A 814 -18.22 -29.01 30.33
CA GLU A 814 -16.81 -29.28 30.60
C GLU A 814 -15.95 -29.31 29.32
N SER A 815 -16.51 -28.92 28.18
CA SER A 815 -15.75 -28.84 26.92
C SER A 815 -14.64 -27.79 26.97
N CYS A 816 -13.73 -27.87 26.01
CA CYS A 816 -12.66 -26.91 25.85
C CYS A 816 -13.20 -25.47 25.70
N LYS A 817 -12.35 -24.51 26.05
CA LYS A 817 -12.61 -23.09 25.85
C LYS A 817 -11.47 -22.43 25.10
N LEU A 818 -11.79 -21.44 24.28
CA LEU A 818 -10.83 -20.77 23.39
C LEU A 818 -10.66 -19.30 23.73
N LEU A 819 -9.42 -18.86 23.93
CA LEU A 819 -9.08 -17.44 23.99
C LEU A 819 -8.18 -17.11 22.80
N LEU A 820 -8.74 -16.45 21.79
CA LEU A 820 -8.01 -16.08 20.58
C LEU A 820 -7.53 -14.63 20.70
N MET A 821 -6.27 -14.36 20.42
CA MET A 821 -5.68 -13.02 20.60
C MET A 821 -5.02 -12.56 19.30
N THR A 822 -5.39 -11.37 18.83
CA THR A 822 -4.82 -10.79 17.60
C THR A 822 -5.10 -9.29 17.48
N ALA A 823 -4.17 -8.53 16.89
CA ALA A 823 -4.42 -7.13 16.53
C ALA A 823 -5.15 -6.97 15.18
N THR A 824 -4.95 -7.94 14.28
CA THR A 824 -5.48 -7.96 12.92
C THR A 824 -6.11 -9.33 12.68
N PRO A 825 -7.40 -9.56 12.99
CA PRO A 825 -8.02 -10.90 12.93
C PRO A 825 -8.10 -11.49 11.53
N PHE A 826 -7.87 -10.68 10.50
CA PHE A 826 -7.78 -11.08 9.11
C PHE A 826 -6.59 -10.38 8.45
N THR A 827 -5.97 -11.07 7.50
CA THR A 827 -4.80 -10.60 6.75
C THR A 827 -5.09 -10.51 5.27
N ASN A 828 -5.48 -11.62 4.64
CA ASN A 828 -5.67 -11.66 3.18
C ASN A 828 -7.15 -11.56 2.80
N SER A 829 -8.03 -12.14 3.61
CA SER A 829 -9.48 -12.09 3.41
C SER A 829 -10.20 -11.70 4.70
N PRO A 830 -11.16 -10.75 4.68
CA PRO A 830 -11.98 -10.41 5.84
C PRO A 830 -12.78 -11.60 6.37
N LEU A 831 -13.02 -12.62 5.54
CA LEU A 831 -13.75 -13.83 5.93
C LEU A 831 -12.96 -14.68 6.95
N GLU A 832 -11.65 -14.47 7.08
CA GLU A 832 -10.82 -15.09 8.12
C GLU A 832 -11.31 -14.74 9.53
N LEU A 833 -11.91 -13.54 9.73
CA LEU A 833 -12.56 -13.18 11.00
C LEU A 833 -13.62 -14.20 11.37
N PHE A 834 -14.48 -14.55 10.41
CA PHE A 834 -15.58 -15.46 10.62
C PHE A 834 -15.09 -16.90 10.78
N SER A 835 -14.03 -17.30 10.08
CA SER A 835 -13.35 -18.58 10.35
C SER A 835 -12.89 -18.68 11.80
N LEU A 836 -12.31 -17.60 12.36
CA LEU A 836 -11.92 -17.57 13.78
C LEU A 836 -13.11 -17.64 14.72
N THR A 837 -14.14 -16.81 14.51
CA THR A 837 -15.30 -16.78 15.43
C THR A 837 -16.16 -18.03 15.34
N ASN A 838 -16.19 -18.70 14.18
CA ASN A 838 -16.91 -19.96 14.01
C ASN A 838 -16.33 -21.10 14.87
N LEU A 839 -15.08 -21.00 15.33
CA LEU A 839 -14.50 -21.94 16.30
C LEU A 839 -15.21 -21.90 17.66
N PHE A 840 -15.93 -20.82 17.98
CA PHE A 840 -16.66 -20.69 19.24
C PHE A 840 -18.08 -21.25 19.18
N MET A 841 -18.57 -21.58 17.98
CA MET A 841 -19.97 -21.91 17.75
C MET A 841 -20.20 -23.41 17.94
N THR A 842 -21.23 -23.75 18.73
CA THR A 842 -21.60 -25.15 19.03
C THR A 842 -22.59 -25.72 18.02
N HIS A 843 -23.32 -24.86 17.30
CA HIS A 843 -24.30 -25.25 16.27
C HIS A 843 -23.94 -24.64 14.92
N ASP A 844 -24.17 -25.40 13.84
CA ASP A 844 -23.88 -24.93 12.48
C ASP A 844 -24.75 -23.75 12.07
N SER A 845 -25.99 -23.65 12.59
CA SER A 845 -26.88 -22.51 12.37
C SER A 845 -26.34 -21.18 12.92
N ASP A 846 -25.44 -21.22 13.91
CA ASP A 846 -24.84 -20.04 14.50
C ASP A 846 -23.63 -19.54 13.70
N LYS A 847 -23.01 -20.38 12.87
CA LYS A 847 -21.86 -20.01 12.05
C LYS A 847 -22.21 -18.93 11.03
N ILE A 848 -21.21 -18.12 10.69
CA ILE A 848 -21.26 -17.18 9.57
C ILE A 848 -20.56 -17.85 8.40
N THR A 849 -21.16 -17.81 7.20
CA THR A 849 -20.52 -18.42 6.02
C THR A 849 -19.17 -17.77 5.73
N THR A 850 -18.18 -18.60 5.42
CA THR A 850 -16.84 -18.17 4.99
C THR A 850 -16.66 -18.33 3.48
N HIS A 851 -17.74 -18.72 2.78
CA HIS A 851 -17.78 -18.78 1.33
C HIS A 851 -18.17 -17.41 0.79
N LYS A 852 -17.30 -16.84 -0.03
CA LYS A 852 -17.40 -15.45 -0.48
C LYS A 852 -18.74 -15.11 -1.14
N GLU A 853 -19.20 -15.95 -2.06
CA GLU A 853 -20.42 -15.66 -2.82
C GLU A 853 -21.68 -15.81 -1.95
N GLU A 854 -21.71 -16.80 -1.06
CA GLU A 854 -22.77 -16.92 -0.05
C GLU A 854 -22.77 -15.74 0.92
N PHE A 855 -21.60 -15.29 1.35
CA PHE A 855 -21.47 -14.15 2.26
C PHE A 855 -22.04 -12.88 1.61
N LYS A 856 -21.68 -12.63 0.35
CA LYS A 856 -22.21 -11.49 -0.41
C LYS A 856 -23.74 -11.54 -0.48
N GLN A 857 -24.30 -12.69 -0.84
CA GLN A 857 -25.76 -12.86 -0.96
C GLN A 857 -26.49 -12.67 0.37
N GLN A 858 -25.90 -13.12 1.49
CA GLN A 858 -26.56 -13.08 2.79
C GLN A 858 -26.42 -11.73 3.51
N PHE A 859 -25.28 -11.03 3.34
CA PHE A 859 -24.93 -9.90 4.20
C PHE A 859 -24.74 -8.58 3.45
N MET A 860 -24.50 -8.62 2.14
CA MET A 860 -24.11 -7.44 1.37
C MET A 860 -25.20 -7.01 0.38
N ASP A 861 -25.15 -5.74 -0.03
CA ASP A 861 -26.00 -5.18 -1.08
C ASP A 861 -25.36 -5.30 -2.48
N SER A 862 -26.06 -4.80 -3.50
CA SER A 862 -25.58 -4.77 -4.90
C SER A 862 -24.30 -3.96 -5.10
N HIS A 863 -23.98 -3.04 -4.19
CA HIS A 863 -22.77 -2.20 -4.21
C HIS A 863 -21.61 -2.83 -3.43
N ASN A 864 -21.73 -4.10 -3.05
CA ASN A 864 -20.78 -4.82 -2.21
C ASN A 864 -20.50 -4.08 -0.87
N VAL A 865 -21.54 -3.52 -0.25
CA VAL A 865 -21.51 -2.94 1.12
C VAL A 865 -22.35 -3.81 2.05
N LEU A 866 -21.99 -3.90 3.33
CA LEU A 866 -22.83 -4.55 4.32
C LEU A 866 -24.19 -3.84 4.39
N SER A 867 -25.26 -4.59 4.15
CA SER A 867 -26.62 -4.09 4.32
C SER A 867 -26.95 -3.89 5.79
N GLU A 868 -27.91 -3.02 6.13
CA GLU A 868 -28.34 -2.82 7.52
C GLU A 868 -28.80 -4.12 8.19
N LYS A 869 -29.56 -4.95 7.46
CA LYS A 869 -29.97 -6.29 7.90
C LYS A 869 -28.76 -7.19 8.11
N GLY A 870 -27.78 -7.15 7.21
CA GLY A 870 -26.52 -7.89 7.32
C GLY A 870 -25.73 -7.51 8.56
N VAL A 871 -25.56 -6.22 8.84
CA VAL A 871 -24.89 -5.72 10.05
C VAL A 871 -25.60 -6.20 11.32
N LYS A 872 -26.94 -6.07 11.39
CA LYS A 872 -27.73 -6.56 12.54
C LYS A 872 -27.57 -8.07 12.75
N HIS A 873 -27.59 -8.85 11.68
CA HIS A 873 -27.44 -10.30 11.76
C HIS A 873 -26.04 -10.71 12.23
N ILE A 874 -25.00 -10.06 11.70
CA ILE A 874 -23.61 -10.27 12.15
C ILE A 874 -23.46 -9.88 13.63
N ALA A 875 -23.98 -8.71 14.04
CA ALA A 875 -23.91 -8.24 15.42
C ALA A 875 -24.54 -9.24 16.41
N ASN A 876 -25.71 -9.79 16.06
CA ASN A 876 -26.38 -10.81 16.89
C ASN A 876 -25.57 -12.11 16.98
N LYS A 877 -25.03 -12.59 15.85
CA LYS A 877 -24.20 -13.81 15.83
C LYS A 877 -22.89 -13.66 16.62
N LEU A 878 -22.30 -12.47 16.58
CA LEU A 878 -21.04 -12.16 17.26
C LEU A 878 -21.21 -11.67 18.71
N SER A 879 -22.45 -11.51 19.18
CA SER A 879 -22.77 -11.01 20.52
C SER A 879 -22.05 -11.83 21.61
N GLY A 880 -21.25 -11.14 22.42
CA GLY A 880 -20.49 -11.72 23.54
C GLY A 880 -19.15 -12.39 23.19
N TYR A 881 -18.78 -12.49 21.91
CA TYR A 881 -17.57 -13.22 21.48
C TYR A 881 -16.36 -12.34 21.16
N ILE A 882 -16.53 -11.02 21.03
CA ILE A 882 -15.44 -10.11 20.67
C ILE A 882 -15.24 -9.11 21.80
N SER A 883 -14.03 -9.00 22.30
CA SER A 883 -13.57 -7.83 23.08
C SER A 883 -12.66 -7.01 22.18
N TYR A 884 -12.89 -5.70 22.13
CA TYR A 884 -12.12 -4.79 21.28
C TYR A 884 -11.43 -3.74 22.13
N LEU A 885 -10.12 -3.60 21.91
CA LEU A 885 -9.32 -2.59 22.58
C LEU A 885 -8.27 -2.02 21.64
N ASN A 886 -8.52 -0.81 21.17
CA ASN A 886 -7.55 -0.01 20.44
C ASN A 886 -6.94 1.10 21.32
N ARG A 887 -5.67 0.92 21.72
CA ARG A 887 -4.87 1.92 22.45
C ARG A 887 -3.91 2.68 21.54
N GLU A 888 -3.84 2.37 20.24
CA GLU A 888 -3.00 3.15 19.30
C GLU A 888 -3.46 4.62 19.26
N LYS A 889 -4.74 4.89 19.55
CA LYS A 889 -5.32 6.23 19.68
C LYS A 889 -5.11 6.89 21.06
N ASP A 890 -4.32 6.29 21.95
CA ASP A 890 -4.00 6.87 23.27
C ASP A 890 -2.74 7.76 23.16
N PRO A 891 -2.87 9.08 22.96
CA PRO A 891 -1.73 10.00 22.83
C PRO A 891 -0.84 10.05 24.07
N THR A 892 -1.29 9.56 25.23
CA THR A 892 -0.53 9.65 26.49
C THR A 892 0.62 8.64 26.56
N GLN A 893 0.52 7.56 25.80
CA GLN A 893 1.48 6.46 25.80
C GLN A 893 1.89 5.98 24.40
N PHE A 894 1.13 6.32 23.36
CA PHE A 894 1.41 5.90 21.99
C PHE A 894 1.57 7.12 21.09
N SER A 895 2.46 6.99 20.11
CA SER A 895 2.55 7.97 19.04
C SER A 895 1.32 7.92 18.15
N GLN A 896 0.88 9.08 17.69
CA GLN A 896 -0.32 9.27 16.89
C GLN A 896 0.05 9.37 15.40
N PRO A 897 -0.25 8.36 14.57
CA PRO A 897 0.08 8.37 13.15
C PRO A 897 -0.70 9.43 12.38
N ILE A 898 0.00 10.21 11.56
CA ILE A 898 -0.58 11.21 10.64
C ILE A 898 -0.26 10.76 9.22
N MET A 899 -1.28 10.32 8.48
CA MET A 899 -1.13 9.76 7.13
C MET A 899 -0.96 10.87 6.09
N ILE A 900 0.15 10.86 5.37
CA ILE A 900 0.50 11.85 4.35
C ILE A 900 0.67 11.15 3.01
N HIS A 901 -0.30 11.33 2.12
CA HIS A 901 -0.28 10.75 0.78
C HIS A 901 0.57 11.61 -0.16
N VAL A 902 1.62 11.02 -0.74
CA VAL A 902 2.54 11.68 -1.67
C VAL A 902 2.34 11.08 -3.05
N PRO A 903 1.60 11.75 -3.95
CA PRO A 903 1.49 11.33 -5.34
C PRO A 903 2.78 11.69 -6.10
N ILE A 904 3.15 10.84 -7.05
CA ILE A 904 4.30 11.07 -7.93
C ILE A 904 3.90 10.69 -9.36
N LEU A 905 4.07 11.61 -10.31
CA LEU A 905 3.82 11.30 -11.71
C LEU A 905 4.83 10.27 -12.23
N MET A 906 4.34 9.17 -12.82
CA MET A 906 5.25 8.19 -13.45
C MET A 906 5.98 8.79 -14.66
N ARG A 907 7.21 8.34 -14.92
CA ARG A 907 7.97 8.78 -16.09
C ARG A 907 7.38 8.16 -17.36
N SER A 908 6.94 9.02 -18.28
CA SER A 908 6.34 8.66 -19.56
C SER A 908 7.08 9.30 -20.73
N VAL A 909 6.82 8.79 -21.93
CA VAL A 909 7.21 9.42 -23.19
C VAL A 909 6.40 10.70 -23.36
N GLU A 910 7.09 11.82 -23.62
CA GLU A 910 6.52 13.18 -23.50
C GLU A 910 5.57 13.55 -24.65
N ASN A 911 5.76 13.00 -25.85
CA ASN A 911 5.04 13.38 -27.06
C ASN A 911 4.29 12.16 -27.67
N GLU A 912 3.04 12.35 -28.10
CA GLU A 912 2.22 11.32 -28.76
C GLU A 912 2.83 10.78 -30.07
N ASP A 913 3.39 11.65 -30.92
CA ASP A 913 4.05 11.25 -32.17
C ASP A 913 5.27 10.36 -31.89
N LEU A 914 6.06 10.72 -30.88
CA LEU A 914 7.20 9.91 -30.43
C LEU A 914 6.73 8.58 -29.83
N ARG A 915 5.61 8.60 -29.10
CA ARG A 915 5.00 7.40 -28.49
C ARG A 915 4.58 6.40 -29.57
N ASP A 916 3.80 6.86 -30.55
CA ASP A 916 3.34 6.03 -31.67
C ASP A 916 4.53 5.50 -32.48
N ALA A 917 5.54 6.33 -32.74
CA ALA A 917 6.75 5.93 -33.42
C ALA A 917 7.55 4.83 -32.68
N VAL A 918 7.60 4.89 -31.36
CA VAL A 918 8.31 3.90 -30.52
C VAL A 918 7.57 2.57 -30.50
N TYR A 919 6.24 2.56 -30.42
CA TYR A 919 5.44 1.35 -30.17
C TYR A 919 4.83 0.69 -31.40
N LEU A 920 4.56 1.44 -32.47
CA LEU A 920 3.90 0.91 -33.68
C LEU A 920 4.89 0.53 -34.79
N GLU A 921 6.20 0.71 -34.58
CA GLU A 921 7.27 0.42 -35.55
C GLU A 921 6.93 0.95 -36.97
N THR A 922 6.30 2.12 -37.07
CA THR A 922 5.89 2.69 -38.35
C THR A 922 7.11 2.82 -39.25
N LYS A 923 7.07 2.16 -40.42
CA LYS A 923 8.15 2.21 -41.40
C LYS A 923 8.19 3.60 -42.03
N PHE A 924 8.94 4.53 -41.43
CA PHE A 924 9.14 5.90 -41.92
C PHE A 924 9.72 5.99 -43.34
N SER A 925 10.27 4.88 -43.86
CA SER A 925 10.88 4.80 -45.19
C SER A 925 9.89 4.94 -46.36
N SER A 926 8.57 4.90 -46.13
CA SER A 926 7.59 5.09 -47.20
C SER A 926 7.22 6.56 -47.44
N LEU A 927 7.39 7.44 -46.45
CA LEU A 927 6.92 8.84 -46.53
C LEU A 927 7.80 9.71 -47.45
N SER A 928 9.12 9.47 -47.52
CA SER A 928 9.99 10.26 -48.41
C SER A 928 9.97 9.84 -49.87
N LYS A 929 9.39 8.67 -50.20
CA LYS A 929 9.44 8.08 -51.55
C LYS A 929 8.58 8.83 -52.56
N GLU A 930 7.46 9.40 -52.12
CA GLU A 930 6.55 10.17 -52.97
C GLU A 930 7.21 11.48 -53.40
N ALA A 931 7.89 12.16 -52.48
CA ALA A 931 8.69 13.36 -52.78
C ALA A 931 9.88 13.04 -53.71
N ASP A 932 10.58 11.90 -53.50
CA ASP A 932 11.67 11.46 -54.39
C ASP A 932 11.15 11.22 -55.83
N ALA A 933 9.98 10.60 -55.98
CA ALA A 933 9.35 10.35 -57.28
C ALA A 933 8.87 11.63 -57.98
N LEU A 934 8.30 12.58 -57.24
CA LEU A 934 7.87 13.87 -57.77
C LEU A 934 9.07 14.71 -58.27
N ILE A 935 10.17 14.72 -57.51
CA ILE A 935 11.41 15.40 -57.91
C ILE A 935 11.97 14.83 -59.22
N GLU A 936 11.97 13.50 -59.39
CA GLU A 936 12.41 12.87 -60.65
C GLU A 936 11.48 13.19 -61.82
N SER A 937 10.17 13.22 -61.59
CA SER A 937 9.18 13.63 -62.59
C SER A 937 9.41 15.09 -63.06
N LEU A 938 9.57 16.03 -62.11
CA LEU A 938 9.83 17.44 -62.40
C LEU A 938 11.15 17.62 -63.18
N LYS A 939 12.24 16.94 -62.77
CA LYS A 939 13.51 16.96 -63.51
C LYS A 939 13.35 16.47 -64.95
N SER A 940 12.59 15.39 -65.15
CA SER A 940 12.32 14.83 -66.48
C SER A 940 11.55 15.84 -67.34
N ARG A 941 10.49 16.44 -66.80
CA ARG A 941 9.65 17.43 -67.50
C ARG A 941 10.44 18.69 -67.88
N ILE A 942 11.23 19.23 -66.95
CA ILE A 942 12.13 20.37 -67.21
C ILE A 942 13.15 20.02 -68.31
N LYS A 943 13.72 18.81 -68.29
CA LYS A 943 14.67 18.37 -69.32
C LYS A 943 14.03 18.31 -70.70
N THR A 944 12.81 17.77 -70.81
CA THR A 944 12.06 17.71 -72.07
C THR A 944 11.74 19.12 -72.57
N MET A 945 11.19 20.00 -71.72
CA MET A 945 10.83 21.36 -72.10
C MET A 945 12.06 22.22 -72.46
N LYS A 946 13.21 22.04 -71.79
CA LYS A 946 14.46 22.69 -72.19
C LYS A 946 14.97 22.22 -73.55
N THR A 947 14.72 20.97 -73.91
CA THR A 947 15.10 20.43 -75.22
C THR A 947 14.19 21.00 -76.30
N ASP A 948 12.88 21.04 -76.05
CA ASP A 948 11.88 21.65 -76.92
C ASP A 948 12.13 23.16 -77.11
N TYR A 949 12.39 23.90 -76.03
CA TYR A 949 12.79 25.31 -76.10
C TYR A 949 14.04 25.52 -76.97
N LYS A 950 15.06 24.66 -76.88
CA LYS A 950 16.25 24.76 -77.74
C LYS A 950 15.91 24.51 -79.21
N GLN A 951 15.06 23.53 -79.51
CA GLN A 951 14.63 23.21 -80.87
C GLN A 951 13.80 24.36 -81.47
N GLN A 952 12.78 24.83 -80.75
CA GLN A 952 11.93 25.95 -81.18
C GLN A 952 12.72 27.26 -81.30
N LYS A 953 13.69 27.50 -80.42
CA LYS A 953 14.57 28.68 -80.50
C LYS A 953 15.49 28.64 -81.72
N GLN A 954 15.97 27.45 -82.08
CA GLN A 954 16.77 27.27 -83.30
C GLN A 954 15.89 27.44 -84.54
N GLN A 955 14.71 26.81 -84.56
CA GLN A 955 13.72 26.98 -85.63
C GLN A 955 13.35 28.46 -85.82
N TYR A 956 13.10 29.20 -84.74
CA TYR A 956 12.84 30.64 -84.79
C TYR A 956 13.99 31.41 -85.44
N LYS A 957 15.26 31.10 -85.09
CA LYS A 957 16.42 31.75 -85.71
C LYS A 957 16.51 31.47 -87.22
N ASP A 958 16.20 30.25 -87.62
CA ASP A 958 16.31 29.80 -89.00
C ASP A 958 15.17 30.35 -89.89
N THR A 959 13.98 30.60 -89.33
CA THR A 959 12.79 31.09 -90.07
C THR A 959 12.46 32.57 -89.87
N LYS A 960 13.13 33.29 -88.96
CA LYS A 960 12.83 34.70 -88.64
C LYS A 960 12.91 35.65 -89.85
N ALA A 961 13.76 35.36 -90.83
CA ALA A 961 13.94 36.21 -92.02
C ALA A 961 12.82 36.05 -93.06
N THR A 962 12.01 34.98 -92.98
CA THR A 962 10.96 34.63 -93.95
C THR A 962 9.54 34.73 -93.39
N LEU A 963 9.38 35.00 -92.08
CA LEU A 963 8.09 35.19 -91.40
C LEU A 963 7.59 36.64 -91.51
N SER A 964 6.27 36.85 -91.55
CA SER A 964 5.69 38.19 -91.40
C SER A 964 5.95 38.76 -89.99
N LYS A 965 5.86 40.08 -89.86
CA LYS A 965 6.12 40.79 -88.58
C LYS A 965 5.22 40.30 -87.45
N GLU A 966 3.97 39.95 -87.75
CA GLU A 966 2.98 39.43 -86.81
C GLU A 966 3.30 37.97 -86.40
N GLU A 967 3.64 37.11 -87.36
CA GLU A 967 4.00 35.71 -87.08
C GLU A 967 5.31 35.59 -86.28
N ALA A 968 6.31 36.42 -86.57
CA ALA A 968 7.56 36.45 -85.83
C ALA A 968 7.37 36.93 -84.38
N THR A 969 6.37 37.77 -84.13
CA THR A 969 6.01 38.25 -82.78
C THR A 969 5.28 37.14 -82.01
N ALA A 970 4.28 36.49 -82.63
CA ALA A 970 3.55 35.38 -82.04
C ALA A 970 4.46 34.18 -81.69
N PHE A 971 5.45 33.85 -82.54
CA PHE A 971 6.41 32.79 -82.26
C PHE A 971 7.32 33.15 -81.08
N ASN A 972 7.79 34.41 -81.01
CA ASN A 972 8.61 34.88 -79.90
C ASN A 972 7.84 34.90 -78.57
N ASP A 973 6.56 35.25 -78.59
CA ASP A 973 5.68 35.21 -77.42
C ASP A 973 5.43 33.78 -76.94
N ALA A 974 5.25 32.83 -77.87
CA ALA A 974 5.19 31.40 -77.55
C ALA A 974 6.50 30.90 -76.92
N LEU A 975 7.66 31.34 -77.44
CA LEU A 975 8.97 31.00 -76.90
C LEU A 975 9.19 31.57 -75.48
N ASN A 976 8.73 32.80 -75.24
CA ASN A 976 8.78 33.45 -73.93
C ASN A 976 7.84 32.77 -72.93
N SER A 977 6.64 32.37 -73.37
CA SER A 977 5.70 31.58 -72.58
C SER A 977 6.30 30.22 -72.18
N LEU A 978 6.97 29.54 -73.11
CA LEU A 978 7.67 28.28 -72.85
C LEU A 978 8.82 28.46 -71.85
N LEU A 979 9.60 29.55 -71.98
CA LEU A 979 10.68 29.88 -71.04
C LEU A 979 10.15 30.18 -69.64
N LYS A 980 9.02 30.90 -69.54
CA LYS A 980 8.34 31.18 -68.26
C LYS A 980 7.91 29.88 -67.58
N ASN A 981 7.26 28.97 -68.32
CA ASN A 981 6.85 27.67 -67.77
C ASN A 981 8.03 26.82 -67.28
N ILE A 982 9.20 26.91 -67.92
CA ILE A 982 10.42 26.24 -67.46
C ILE A 982 10.88 26.83 -66.12
N ASN A 983 10.90 28.16 -65.99
CA ASN A 983 11.31 28.83 -64.76
C ASN A 983 10.35 28.52 -63.60
N ASP A 984 9.04 28.51 -63.85
CA ASP A 984 8.01 28.17 -62.85
C ASP A 984 8.20 26.73 -62.33
N LEU A 985 8.49 25.77 -63.23
CA LEU A 985 8.81 24.38 -62.86
C LEU A 985 10.14 24.25 -62.10
N GLU A 986 11.13 25.09 -62.40
CA GLU A 986 12.40 25.12 -61.66
C GLU A 986 12.23 25.65 -60.23
N GLU A 987 11.37 26.65 -60.04
CA GLU A 987 10.99 27.16 -58.72
C GLU A 987 10.21 26.11 -57.91
N GLU A 988 9.27 25.41 -58.54
CA GLU A 988 8.54 24.28 -57.93
C GLU A 988 9.49 23.14 -57.51
N LEU A 989 10.47 22.80 -58.36
CA LEU A 989 11.50 21.82 -58.05
C LEU A 989 12.39 22.25 -56.87
N HIS A 990 12.75 23.54 -56.78
CA HIS A 990 13.54 24.07 -55.68
C HIS A 990 12.78 23.98 -54.36
N THR A 991 11.51 24.38 -54.36
CA THR A 991 10.62 24.33 -53.19
C THR A 991 10.42 22.89 -52.70
N THR A 992 10.09 21.97 -53.62
CA THR A 992 9.90 20.54 -53.31
C THR A 992 11.16 19.89 -52.72
N LYS A 993 12.35 20.26 -53.20
CA LYS A 993 13.64 19.80 -52.63
C LYS A 993 13.89 20.32 -51.22
N SER A 994 13.51 21.58 -50.95
CA SER A 994 13.64 22.19 -49.62
C SER A 994 12.75 21.47 -48.60
N ASP A 995 11.48 21.23 -48.96
CA ASP A 995 10.52 20.53 -48.11
C ASP A 995 10.96 19.10 -47.81
N GLN A 996 11.46 18.37 -48.82
CA GLN A 996 11.99 17.03 -48.64
C GLN A 996 13.19 17.00 -47.67
N ARG A 997 14.09 18.00 -47.73
CA ARG A 997 15.22 18.09 -46.79
C ARG A 997 14.72 18.31 -45.36
N ALA A 998 13.81 19.25 -45.16
CA ALA A 998 13.21 19.52 -43.86
C ALA A 998 12.49 18.29 -43.27
N GLU A 999 11.82 17.49 -44.11
CA GLU A 999 11.18 16.24 -43.70
C GLU A 999 12.19 15.14 -43.34
N LYS A 1000 13.25 14.97 -44.15
CA LYS A 1000 14.36 14.04 -43.87
C LYS A 1000 15.07 14.37 -42.55
N ASP A 1001 15.26 15.65 -42.24
CA ASP A 1001 15.86 16.11 -40.99
C ASP A 1001 14.95 15.81 -39.78
N LYS A 1002 13.63 16.07 -39.89
CA LYS A 1002 12.65 15.69 -38.85
C LYS A 1002 12.64 14.18 -38.59
N ILE A 1003 12.71 13.36 -39.63
CA ILE A 1003 12.79 11.89 -39.50
C ILE A 1003 14.09 11.47 -38.79
N LYS A 1004 15.22 12.11 -39.11
CA LYS A 1004 16.51 11.83 -38.46
C LYS A 1004 16.47 12.19 -36.97
N GLU A 1005 15.93 13.35 -36.63
CA GLU A 1005 15.74 13.79 -35.24
C GLU A 1005 14.83 12.80 -34.47
N LEU A 1006 13.71 12.41 -35.06
CA LEU A 1006 12.78 11.46 -34.45
C LEU A 1006 13.44 10.08 -34.24
N LYS A 1007 14.24 9.59 -35.18
CA LYS A 1007 15.00 8.32 -35.03
C LYS A 1007 15.97 8.35 -33.86
N GLU A 1008 16.68 9.46 -33.64
CA GLU A 1008 17.54 9.61 -32.47
C GLU A 1008 16.72 9.64 -31.18
N LYS A 1009 15.60 10.38 -31.13
CA LYS A 1009 14.69 10.36 -29.97
C LYS A 1009 14.16 8.96 -29.66
N ILE A 1010 13.79 8.17 -30.68
CA ILE A 1010 13.36 6.77 -30.51
C ILE A 1010 14.49 5.92 -29.91
N LYS A 1011 15.73 6.09 -30.40
CA LYS A 1011 16.90 5.36 -29.89
C LYS A 1011 17.17 5.70 -28.43
N VAL A 1012 17.03 6.97 -28.03
CA VAL A 1012 17.11 7.40 -26.63
C VAL A 1012 16.06 6.71 -25.80
N VAL A 1013 14.78 6.72 -26.20
CA VAL A 1013 13.70 6.05 -25.45
C VAL A 1013 13.95 4.55 -25.32
N LYS A 1014 14.34 3.87 -26.40
CA LYS A 1014 14.62 2.41 -26.39
C LYS A 1014 15.77 2.00 -25.47
N ASN A 1015 16.75 2.89 -25.28
CA ASN A 1015 17.87 2.68 -24.37
C ASN A 1015 17.65 3.24 -22.96
N SER A 1016 16.58 4.01 -22.77
CA SER A 1016 16.24 4.64 -21.49
C SER A 1016 15.65 3.63 -20.50
N LEU A 1017 15.50 4.09 -19.26
CA LEU A 1017 14.80 3.37 -18.20
C LEU A 1017 13.39 3.92 -17.94
N ILE A 1018 12.80 4.64 -18.90
CA ILE A 1018 11.47 5.25 -18.76
C ILE A 1018 10.44 4.20 -18.34
N GLN A 1019 9.68 4.48 -17.28
CA GLN A 1019 8.73 3.53 -16.68
C GLN A 1019 7.66 3.07 -17.67
N GLU A 1020 7.06 3.97 -18.47
CA GLU A 1020 6.09 3.62 -19.51
C GLU A 1020 6.66 2.61 -20.54
N TYR A 1021 7.86 2.90 -21.06
CA TYR A 1021 8.52 2.03 -22.04
C TYR A 1021 8.78 0.64 -21.47
N ILE A 1022 9.34 0.57 -20.27
CA ILE A 1022 9.65 -0.70 -19.61
C ILE A 1022 8.39 -1.47 -19.21
N LEU A 1023 7.32 -0.78 -18.81
CA LEU A 1023 6.01 -1.38 -18.56
C LEU A 1023 5.53 -2.13 -19.81
N TYR A 1024 5.51 -1.45 -20.96
CA TYR A 1024 5.09 -2.01 -22.23
C TYR A 1024 5.98 -3.17 -22.68
N THR A 1025 7.31 -3.04 -22.64
CA THR A 1025 8.20 -4.06 -23.19
C THR A 1025 8.38 -5.28 -22.29
N ASN A 1026 8.35 -5.10 -20.96
CA ASN A 1026 8.71 -6.17 -20.02
C ASN A 1026 7.49 -6.84 -19.37
N CYS A 1027 6.38 -6.13 -19.20
CA CYS A 1027 5.16 -6.72 -18.64
C CYS A 1027 4.31 -7.33 -19.76
N LYS A 1028 4.44 -8.66 -19.91
CA LYS A 1028 3.73 -9.44 -20.93
C LYS A 1028 2.22 -9.24 -20.86
N HIS A 1029 1.54 -9.34 -22.02
CA HIS A 1029 0.08 -9.20 -22.18
C HIS A 1029 -0.46 -7.78 -22.02
N LEU A 1030 0.43 -6.78 -22.01
CA LEU A 1030 0.07 -5.39 -22.24
C LEU A 1030 0.32 -5.05 -23.70
N HIS A 1031 -0.60 -4.30 -24.30
CA HIS A 1031 -0.59 -3.95 -25.70
C HIS A 1031 -0.83 -2.44 -25.89
N TYR A 1032 -0.48 -1.91 -27.07
CA TYR A 1032 -0.54 -0.48 -27.37
C TYR A 1032 -1.57 -0.20 -28.48
N LYS A 1033 -2.49 0.74 -28.25
CA LYS A 1033 -3.54 1.12 -29.20
C LYS A 1033 -3.11 2.34 -30.02
N ASN A 1034 -3.31 2.25 -31.34
CA ASN A 1034 -3.03 3.33 -32.27
C ASN A 1034 -4.16 4.40 -32.24
N ASN A 1035 -3.82 5.67 -31.98
CA ASN A 1035 -4.77 6.80 -31.99
C ASN A 1035 -5.05 7.35 -33.41
N VAL A 1036 -4.33 6.89 -34.44
CA VAL A 1036 -4.39 7.45 -35.80
C VAL A 1036 -5.75 7.29 -36.49
N SER A 1037 -6.64 6.41 -36.02
CA SER A 1037 -7.96 6.21 -36.64
C SER A 1037 -9.00 7.28 -36.31
N ALA A 1038 -8.81 8.12 -35.27
CA ALA A 1038 -9.78 9.16 -34.92
C ALA A 1038 -9.56 10.47 -35.72
N ASN A 1039 -8.30 10.90 -35.89
CA ASN A 1039 -7.99 12.21 -36.50
C ASN A 1039 -7.86 12.18 -38.04
N LYS A 1040 -7.87 11.01 -38.68
CA LYS A 1040 -7.82 10.93 -40.15
C LYS A 1040 -9.15 11.31 -40.81
N ASN A 1041 -10.28 11.09 -40.14
CA ASN A 1041 -11.59 11.44 -40.70
C ASN A 1041 -11.91 12.94 -40.60
N GLU A 1042 -11.34 13.67 -39.63
CA GLU A 1042 -11.56 15.13 -39.52
C GLU A 1042 -10.68 15.94 -40.49
N ARG A 1043 -9.43 15.53 -40.75
CA ARG A 1043 -8.55 16.22 -41.70
C ARG A 1043 -8.89 16.00 -43.17
N ILE A 1044 -9.60 14.91 -43.51
CA ILE A 1044 -10.07 14.68 -44.88
C ILE A 1044 -11.30 15.54 -45.21
N HIS A 1045 -12.06 15.99 -44.20
CA HIS A 1045 -13.19 16.90 -44.41
C HIS A 1045 -12.80 18.37 -44.59
N THR A 1046 -11.64 18.81 -44.07
CA THR A 1046 -11.18 20.20 -44.21
C THR A 1046 -10.36 20.48 -45.47
N ILE A 1047 -10.02 19.45 -46.25
CA ILE A 1047 -9.32 19.58 -47.55
C ILE A 1047 -10.29 19.37 -48.73
N LYS A 1048 -11.58 19.11 -48.45
CA LYS A 1048 -12.66 18.99 -49.45
C LYS A 1048 -13.74 20.07 -49.33
N SER A 1049 -13.46 21.14 -48.60
CA SER A 1049 -14.18 22.43 -48.64
C SER A 1049 -13.20 23.52 -49.00
#